data_AF-A0A2V7A0H1-F1
#
_entry.id   AF-A0A2V7A0H1-F1
#
_cell.length_a   1.000
_cell.length_b   1.000
_cell.length_c   1.000
_cell.angle_alpha   90.00
_cell.angle_beta   90.00
_cell.angle_gamma   90.00
#
_symmetry.space_group_name_H-M   'P 1'
#
loop_
_entity.id
_entity.type
_entity.pdbx_description
1 polymer ?
#
loop_
_entity_poly.entity_id
_entity_poly.type
_entity_poly.pdbx_seq_one_letter_code
_entity_poly.pdbx_strand_id
1 'polypeptide(L)'
;MIWTRALTFFVGNSTYAFSAMLTTFLCGLALGSALVARISDRSANVLALLGALQVGIGVYGILTIAILGRLFYGLDGWWEGFSNAYWGAPLGLTFLKTFVVILPPTLCMGAAFPLVSKIVAQGPDVVGRGVGSAYACNTLGAIVGAWVSGFVAIPLLGIHHSLALTALLSLGTGGVLLASSSTSRRRQGVLYAGALSCFIAVMVTTRTFRFADIAGEPEKTVLHYDEDVAGVVKVATDIYDRKLLSINGWSVAGTGSPNPDVALVNDYPEIQKMLAHLPMLLHPAPRRVLVIGFGAGGTAWSLSRYAALRRLDIVEFVPGVIRAARFFPEVNHDVLTDPRVRVIIDDGRNYLLVTPETYDVLSVDTLDPKHAGNGNLYTREFYELSRRVLKPGGVFVQWLPYHQVDNASLKMIARTFQDVYPHATMWLNRFKGYTLLLGTLEPLQIDVARLDAHFRTPAVQRDLAEVHVGTPWQFLESFAMRSDTVRRYAVGSARLNTYDHPYVEFYGLSWRDPVDENLAELAHFADDVTPLLAFADASPAEQQSIPGRVAVQRRIARYITRGYLANWRRQLQDGTREYRKALKLDPHDDGIKFALGVAAVHKRDALAALERRPDDIKSLSKLGYIAWNEGDYDEAVRRFRQVLALDAQQASAYVHLGVSYAAQENFAASIAAYRKAQDLRADLAGVVGQSIDLVERLRRAREHPNDPAVHARLGELYASDRRFDRAIECFEKATALAPDSPEGLFTLARYYEAEERDLEALRAYDRGLALDPTNAQARNNREKLSIKRALELGKPVALALGPDGPLTIDPDSATSYYQLGLRYLRNDEADAAVTALRRAVTMQPGHDAAHLFLGLAYTSLGTYADAEVEYRRAIALRPINPEAYNYLGLVYYQQQRYRQALSAYRQAIAQAPGYAVAYVNLAASHEALGQSDAALEAYRQALQRDANLTAVQEKIDRLGQRLGR
;
A
#
# COMPACT_ATOMS: atom_id res chain seq x y z
N MET A 1 -7.65 -13.56 -25.28
CA MET A 1 -6.56 -12.57 -25.46
C MET A 1 -7.08 -11.14 -25.56
N ILE A 2 -7.90 -10.79 -26.56
CA ILE A 2 -8.37 -9.41 -26.75
C ILE A 2 -9.15 -8.88 -25.53
N TRP A 3 -10.08 -9.67 -24.96
CA TRP A 3 -10.77 -9.32 -23.71
C TRP A 3 -9.82 -9.17 -22.52
N THR A 4 -8.78 -10.01 -22.41
CA THR A 4 -7.78 -9.90 -21.34
C THR A 4 -7.07 -8.54 -21.40
N ARG A 5 -6.69 -8.08 -22.60
CA ARG A 5 -6.10 -6.75 -22.82
C ARG A 5 -7.08 -5.62 -22.51
N ALA A 6 -8.35 -5.75 -22.92
CA ALA A 6 -9.37 -4.74 -22.66
C ALA A 6 -9.74 -4.63 -21.17
N LEU A 7 -9.88 -5.76 -20.47
CA LEU A 7 -10.29 -5.81 -19.06
C LEU A 7 -9.21 -5.34 -18.09
N THR A 8 -7.94 -5.33 -18.51
CA THR A 8 -6.83 -4.84 -17.67
C THR A 8 -7.08 -3.39 -17.19
N PHE A 9 -7.77 -2.59 -18.01
CA PHE A 9 -8.16 -1.22 -17.69
C PHE A 9 -9.26 -1.08 -16.62
N PHE A 10 -10.08 -2.12 -16.40
CA PHE A 10 -11.26 -2.06 -15.52
C PHE A 10 -11.13 -2.92 -14.26
N VAL A 11 -10.38 -4.01 -14.38
CA VAL A 11 -10.19 -5.02 -13.34
C VAL A 11 -8.78 -4.91 -12.72
N GLY A 12 -7.88 -4.15 -13.35
CA GLY A 12 -6.49 -3.98 -12.94
C GLY A 12 -5.55 -5.04 -13.53
N ASN A 13 -4.26 -4.92 -13.22
CA ASN A 13 -3.19 -5.77 -13.74
C ASN A 13 -2.56 -6.65 -12.65
N SER A 14 -3.37 -7.25 -11.78
CA SER A 14 -2.88 -8.15 -10.72
C SER A 14 -3.01 -9.62 -11.12
N THR A 15 -2.24 -10.49 -10.47
CA THR A 15 -2.36 -11.94 -10.67
C THR A 15 -3.74 -12.46 -10.26
N TYR A 16 -4.41 -11.80 -9.32
CA TYR A 16 -5.80 -12.06 -8.96
C TYR A 16 -6.79 -11.72 -10.07
N ALA A 17 -6.62 -10.56 -10.74
CA ALA A 17 -7.44 -10.17 -11.89
C ALA A 17 -7.30 -11.19 -13.03
N PHE A 18 -6.06 -11.60 -13.34
CA PHE A 18 -5.80 -12.63 -14.34
C PHE A 18 -6.43 -13.97 -13.98
N SER A 19 -6.29 -14.41 -12.72
CA SER A 19 -6.85 -15.66 -12.22
C SER A 19 -8.39 -15.66 -12.26
N ALA A 20 -9.03 -14.53 -11.93
CA ALA A 20 -10.47 -14.37 -12.03
C ALA A 20 -10.95 -14.48 -13.49
N MET A 21 -10.24 -13.83 -14.42
CA MET A 21 -10.52 -13.93 -15.87
C MET A 21 -10.43 -15.37 -16.38
N LEU A 22 -9.36 -16.07 -16.04
CA LEU A 22 -9.16 -17.46 -16.45
C LEU A 22 -10.22 -18.39 -15.82
N THR A 23 -10.49 -18.24 -14.53
CA THR A 23 -11.49 -19.05 -13.82
C THR A 23 -12.87 -18.88 -14.44
N THR A 24 -13.29 -17.64 -14.68
CA THR A 24 -14.57 -17.33 -15.33
C THR A 24 -14.66 -17.97 -16.72
N PHE A 25 -13.57 -17.87 -17.49
CA PHE A 25 -13.51 -18.43 -18.84
C PHE A 25 -13.67 -19.97 -18.82
N LEU A 26 -12.92 -20.66 -17.96
CA LEU A 26 -12.98 -22.12 -17.82
C LEU A 26 -14.34 -22.60 -17.29
N CYS A 27 -14.91 -21.91 -16.29
CA CYS A 27 -16.25 -22.17 -15.80
C CYS A 27 -17.30 -22.01 -16.90
N GLY A 28 -17.20 -20.95 -17.71
CA GLY A 28 -18.08 -20.73 -18.85
C GLY A 28 -18.00 -21.86 -19.87
N LEU A 29 -16.79 -22.30 -20.24
CA LEU A 29 -16.62 -23.44 -21.14
C LEU A 29 -17.27 -24.72 -20.59
N ALA A 30 -16.98 -25.06 -19.34
CA ALA A 30 -17.50 -26.27 -18.70
C ALA A 30 -19.03 -26.26 -18.57
N LEU A 31 -19.59 -25.14 -18.09
CA LEU A 31 -21.04 -24.96 -17.96
C LEU A 31 -21.73 -24.96 -19.32
N GLY A 32 -21.14 -24.32 -20.33
CA GLY A 32 -21.66 -24.29 -21.69
C GLY A 32 -21.75 -25.69 -22.30
N SER A 33 -20.68 -26.48 -22.17
CA SER A 33 -20.66 -27.89 -22.60
C SER A 33 -21.70 -28.73 -21.86
N ALA A 34 -21.83 -28.57 -20.55
CA ALA A 34 -22.80 -29.31 -19.74
C ALA A 34 -24.26 -28.95 -20.09
N LEU A 35 -24.53 -27.67 -20.33
CA LEU A 35 -25.86 -27.17 -20.66
C LEU A 35 -26.29 -27.68 -22.04
N VAL A 36 -25.40 -27.58 -23.03
CA VAL A 36 -25.72 -27.98 -24.40
C VAL A 36 -25.90 -29.49 -24.55
N ALA A 37 -25.19 -30.31 -23.77
CA ALA A 37 -25.33 -31.76 -23.81
C ALA A 37 -26.82 -32.17 -23.66
N ARG A 38 -27.50 -31.59 -22.66
CA ARG A 38 -28.94 -31.86 -22.41
C ARG A 38 -29.88 -31.29 -23.47
N ILE A 39 -29.53 -30.17 -24.08
CA ILE A 39 -30.36 -29.47 -25.08
C ILE A 39 -30.21 -30.12 -26.46
N SER A 40 -29.00 -30.54 -26.81
CA SER A 40 -28.65 -31.06 -28.13
C SER A 40 -29.35 -32.38 -28.46
N ASP A 41 -29.72 -33.17 -27.46
CA ASP A 41 -30.48 -34.42 -27.63
C ASP A 41 -31.96 -34.19 -27.94
N ARG A 42 -32.47 -33.00 -27.61
CA ARG A 42 -33.86 -32.59 -27.87
C ARG A 42 -34.00 -31.72 -29.12
N SER A 43 -32.90 -31.25 -29.68
CA SER A 43 -32.93 -30.35 -30.84
C SER A 43 -32.97 -31.13 -32.15
N ALA A 44 -34.01 -30.92 -32.94
CA ALA A 44 -34.14 -31.49 -34.29
C ALA A 44 -33.15 -30.88 -35.30
N ASN A 45 -32.51 -29.74 -34.99
CA ASN A 45 -31.60 -29.04 -35.90
C ASN A 45 -30.37 -28.50 -35.16
N VAL A 46 -29.41 -29.41 -34.94
CA VAL A 46 -28.13 -29.15 -34.25
C VAL A 46 -27.30 -28.08 -34.98
N LEU A 47 -27.36 -28.04 -36.32
CA LEU A 47 -26.65 -27.06 -37.14
C LEU A 47 -27.21 -25.64 -36.94
N ALA A 48 -28.53 -25.49 -36.84
CA ALA A 48 -29.17 -24.21 -36.55
C ALA A 48 -28.81 -23.70 -35.14
N LEU A 49 -28.73 -24.61 -34.16
CA LEU A 49 -28.32 -24.27 -32.80
C LEU A 49 -26.87 -23.78 -32.75
N LEU A 50 -25.95 -24.45 -33.47
CA LEU A 50 -24.56 -23.99 -33.59
C LEU A 50 -24.47 -22.61 -34.27
N GLY A 51 -25.24 -22.39 -35.35
CA GLY A 51 -25.31 -21.10 -36.04
C GLY A 51 -25.82 -19.98 -35.14
N ALA A 52 -26.87 -20.23 -34.35
CA ALA A 52 -27.40 -19.26 -33.38
C ALA A 52 -26.39 -18.90 -32.28
N LEU A 53 -25.64 -19.88 -31.77
CA LEU A 53 -24.57 -19.64 -30.80
C LEU A 53 -23.45 -18.77 -31.38
N GLN A 54 -23.03 -19.00 -32.63
CA GLN A 54 -22.04 -18.17 -33.31
C GLN A 54 -22.53 -16.72 -33.51
N VAL A 55 -23.80 -16.53 -33.87
CA VAL A 55 -24.39 -15.19 -33.91
C VAL A 55 -24.41 -14.55 -32.53
N GLY A 56 -24.79 -15.30 -31.49
CA GLY A 56 -24.78 -14.84 -30.11
C GLY A 56 -23.39 -14.38 -29.64
N ILE A 57 -22.34 -15.14 -29.96
CA ILE A 57 -20.93 -14.77 -29.69
C ILE A 57 -20.57 -13.48 -30.42
N GLY A 58 -20.96 -13.34 -31.69
CA GLY A 58 -20.68 -12.13 -32.47
C GLY A 58 -21.40 -10.88 -31.92
N VAL A 59 -22.70 -10.99 -31.62
CA VAL A 59 -23.49 -9.89 -31.04
C VAL A 59 -22.94 -9.51 -29.65
N TYR A 60 -22.66 -10.48 -28.80
CA TYR A 60 -22.10 -10.19 -27.48
C TYR A 60 -20.69 -9.58 -27.59
N GLY A 61 -19.85 -10.11 -28.48
CA GLY A 61 -18.51 -9.61 -28.74
C GLY A 61 -18.48 -8.13 -29.09
N ILE A 62 -19.41 -7.68 -29.94
CA ILE A 62 -19.52 -6.25 -30.27
C ILE A 62 -20.15 -5.43 -29.14
N LEU A 63 -21.20 -5.94 -28.48
CA LEU A 63 -21.83 -5.27 -27.32
C LEU A 63 -20.85 -5.07 -26.16
N THR A 64 -19.82 -5.94 -26.05
CA THR A 64 -18.77 -5.81 -25.04
C THR A 64 -18.08 -4.44 -25.11
N ILE A 65 -17.93 -3.85 -26.30
CA ILE A 65 -17.36 -2.49 -26.47
C ILE A 65 -18.22 -1.45 -25.74
N ALA A 66 -19.55 -1.52 -25.89
CA ALA A 66 -20.49 -0.63 -25.21
C ALA A 66 -20.58 -0.91 -23.70
N ILE A 67 -20.55 -2.19 -23.30
CA ILE A 67 -20.62 -2.62 -21.89
C ILE A 67 -19.40 -2.11 -21.13
N LEU A 68 -18.19 -2.37 -21.63
CA LEU A 68 -16.94 -1.98 -20.98
C LEU A 68 -16.87 -0.47 -20.78
N GLY A 69 -17.35 0.33 -21.73
CA GLY A 69 -17.26 1.79 -21.66
C GLY A 69 -18.21 2.52 -20.72
N ARG A 70 -19.42 1.97 -20.46
CA ARG A 70 -20.47 2.66 -19.70
C ARG A 70 -20.83 1.99 -18.38
N LEU A 71 -20.72 0.66 -18.29
CA LEU A 71 -21.19 -0.08 -17.11
C LEU A 71 -20.22 0.03 -15.93
N PHE A 72 -18.91 0.02 -16.17
CA PHE A 72 -17.93 -0.03 -15.08
C PHE A 72 -17.81 1.29 -14.31
N TYR A 73 -17.93 2.45 -14.97
CA TYR A 73 -17.91 3.75 -14.29
C TYR A 73 -19.07 3.90 -13.28
N GLY A 74 -20.26 3.37 -13.62
CA GLY A 74 -21.43 3.40 -12.72
C GLY A 74 -21.37 2.38 -11.57
N LEU A 75 -20.66 1.26 -11.76
CA LEU A 75 -20.51 0.23 -10.73
C LEU A 75 -19.50 0.62 -9.64
N ASP A 76 -18.45 1.37 -9.99
CA ASP A 76 -17.44 1.82 -9.02
C ASP A 76 -18.05 2.80 -8.00
N GLY A 77 -18.84 3.78 -8.44
CA GLY A 77 -19.51 4.74 -7.54
C GLY A 77 -20.59 4.14 -6.62
N TRP A 78 -21.26 3.05 -7.04
CA TRP A 78 -22.26 2.35 -6.20
C TRP A 78 -21.61 1.45 -5.14
N TRP A 79 -20.37 1.00 -5.36
CA TRP A 79 -19.69 -0.01 -4.55
C TRP A 79 -18.67 0.54 -3.56
N GLU A 80 -18.09 1.73 -3.79
CA GLU A 80 -17.17 2.39 -2.85
C GLU A 80 -17.74 2.45 -1.43
N GLY A 81 -19.05 2.74 -1.28
CA GLY A 81 -19.75 2.73 0.01
C GLY A 81 -19.86 1.36 0.70
N PHE A 82 -19.75 0.24 -0.04
CA PHE A 82 -19.82 -1.14 0.49
C PHE A 82 -18.43 -1.74 0.74
N SER A 83 -17.42 -1.28 -0.02
CA SER A 83 -16.06 -1.84 -0.03
C SER A 83 -15.26 -1.62 1.26
N ASN A 84 -15.55 -0.55 2.02
CA ASN A 84 -14.87 -0.23 3.28
C ASN A 84 -15.21 -1.20 4.45
N ALA A 85 -16.13 -2.15 4.26
CA ALA A 85 -16.60 -3.03 5.32
C ALA A 85 -15.95 -4.42 5.35
N TYR A 86 -15.37 -4.92 4.24
CA TYR A 86 -14.91 -6.32 4.15
C TYR A 86 -13.66 -6.52 3.27
N TRP A 87 -12.66 -7.23 3.80
CA TRP A 87 -11.38 -7.51 3.13
C TRP A 87 -11.51 -8.28 1.80
N GLY A 88 -12.53 -9.12 1.63
CA GLY A 88 -12.77 -9.91 0.40
C GLY A 88 -13.59 -9.21 -0.69
N ALA A 89 -14.20 -8.06 -0.39
CA ALA A 89 -15.04 -7.30 -1.33
C ALA A 89 -14.35 -6.90 -2.65
N PRO A 90 -13.08 -6.44 -2.70
CA PRO A 90 -12.42 -6.10 -3.96
C PRO A 90 -12.16 -7.31 -4.87
N LEU A 91 -11.84 -8.47 -4.28
CA LEU A 91 -11.67 -9.70 -5.05
C LEU A 91 -13.03 -10.19 -5.58
N GLY A 92 -14.08 -10.11 -4.75
CA GLY A 92 -15.44 -10.40 -5.18
C GLY A 92 -15.91 -9.49 -6.32
N LEU A 93 -15.59 -8.19 -6.25
CA LEU A 93 -15.88 -7.23 -7.31
C LEU A 93 -15.10 -7.55 -8.59
N THR A 94 -13.80 -7.83 -8.47
CA THR A 94 -12.94 -8.27 -9.60
C THR A 94 -13.56 -9.48 -10.29
N PHE A 95 -14.03 -10.47 -9.51
CA PHE A 95 -14.70 -11.65 -10.02
C PHE A 95 -16.03 -11.30 -10.70
N LEU A 96 -16.86 -10.45 -10.09
CA LEU A 96 -18.15 -10.02 -10.65
C LEU A 96 -17.97 -9.26 -11.98
N LYS A 97 -17.06 -8.28 -12.02
CA LYS A 97 -16.74 -7.49 -13.22
C LYS A 97 -16.34 -8.41 -14.37
N THR A 98 -15.46 -9.37 -14.06
CA THR A 98 -15.01 -10.39 -15.00
C THR A 98 -16.14 -11.32 -15.44
N PHE A 99 -16.97 -11.78 -14.49
CA PHE A 99 -18.07 -12.71 -14.73
C PHE A 99 -19.10 -12.13 -15.69
N VAL A 100 -19.50 -10.88 -15.49
CA VAL A 100 -20.46 -10.17 -16.35
C VAL A 100 -19.99 -10.11 -17.79
N VAL A 101 -18.68 -9.90 -18.02
CA VAL A 101 -18.10 -9.67 -19.36
C VAL A 101 -17.69 -10.97 -20.05
N ILE A 102 -17.11 -11.92 -19.33
CA ILE A 102 -16.51 -13.11 -19.94
C ILE A 102 -17.46 -14.31 -19.94
N LEU A 103 -18.33 -14.46 -18.93
CA LEU A 103 -19.15 -15.67 -18.82
C LEU A 103 -20.13 -15.86 -19.99
N PRO A 104 -20.94 -14.87 -20.41
CA PRO A 104 -21.94 -15.11 -21.45
C PRO A 104 -21.37 -15.64 -22.78
N PRO A 105 -20.29 -15.08 -23.35
CA PRO A 105 -19.73 -15.59 -24.60
C PRO A 105 -19.01 -16.92 -24.39
N THR A 106 -18.38 -17.15 -23.23
CA THR A 106 -17.66 -18.41 -22.97
C THR A 106 -18.60 -19.59 -22.74
N LEU A 107 -19.80 -19.35 -22.18
CA LEU A 107 -20.90 -20.33 -22.17
C LEU A 107 -21.26 -20.76 -23.60
N CYS A 108 -21.38 -19.81 -24.52
CA CYS A 108 -21.69 -20.10 -25.92
C CYS A 108 -20.54 -20.85 -26.61
N MET A 109 -19.29 -20.47 -26.34
CA MET A 109 -18.10 -21.15 -26.86
C MET A 109 -18.00 -22.60 -26.33
N GLY A 110 -18.26 -22.80 -25.03
CA GLY A 110 -18.29 -24.13 -24.41
C GLY A 110 -19.36 -25.05 -25.00
N ALA A 111 -20.49 -24.47 -25.42
CA ALA A 111 -21.54 -25.20 -26.10
C ALA A 111 -21.20 -25.58 -27.55
N ALA A 112 -20.24 -24.92 -28.20
CA ALA A 112 -19.96 -25.12 -29.62
C ALA A 112 -19.30 -26.48 -29.92
N PHE A 113 -18.28 -26.88 -29.15
CA PHE A 113 -17.51 -28.10 -29.44
C PHE A 113 -18.33 -29.40 -29.34
N PRO A 114 -19.21 -29.61 -28.33
CA PRO A 114 -20.09 -30.77 -28.29
C PRO A 114 -21.04 -30.85 -29.49
N LEU A 115 -21.55 -29.71 -29.98
CA LEU A 115 -22.41 -29.66 -31.16
C LEU A 115 -21.64 -30.02 -32.43
N VAL A 116 -20.43 -29.47 -32.60
CA VAL A 116 -19.54 -29.84 -33.73
C VAL A 116 -19.26 -31.32 -33.70
N SER A 117 -18.91 -31.88 -32.53
CA SER A 117 -18.64 -33.31 -32.35
C SER A 117 -19.85 -34.16 -32.77
N LYS A 118 -21.07 -33.78 -32.38
CA LYS A 118 -22.31 -34.46 -32.78
C LYS A 118 -22.59 -34.39 -34.28
N ILE A 119 -22.19 -33.29 -34.94
CA ILE A 119 -22.36 -33.11 -36.38
C ILE A 119 -21.39 -34.01 -37.17
N VAL A 120 -20.11 -34.07 -36.75
CA VAL A 120 -19.07 -34.80 -37.49
C VAL A 120 -18.98 -36.30 -37.15
N ALA A 121 -19.54 -36.72 -36.01
CA ALA A 121 -19.46 -38.10 -35.51
C ALA A 121 -20.81 -38.84 -35.63
N GLN A 122 -21.28 -39.06 -36.86
CA GLN A 122 -22.48 -39.87 -37.13
C GLN A 122 -22.11 -41.30 -37.50
N GLY A 123 -22.11 -42.21 -36.52
CA GLY A 123 -21.90 -43.65 -36.71
C GLY A 123 -20.57 -44.18 -36.14
N PRO A 124 -20.57 -45.42 -35.58
CA PRO A 124 -19.46 -45.95 -34.78
C PRO A 124 -18.11 -46.01 -35.53
N ASP A 125 -18.12 -46.22 -36.85
CA ASP A 125 -16.91 -46.35 -37.67
C ASP A 125 -16.21 -45.00 -37.95
N VAL A 126 -16.92 -43.88 -37.79
CA VAL A 126 -16.43 -42.53 -38.12
C VAL A 126 -16.17 -41.69 -36.87
N VAL A 127 -16.68 -42.09 -35.71
CA VAL A 127 -16.58 -41.33 -34.44
C VAL A 127 -15.13 -41.02 -34.07
N GLY A 128 -14.22 -42.01 -34.12
CA GLY A 128 -12.82 -41.80 -33.75
C GLY A 128 -12.11 -40.76 -34.64
N ARG A 129 -12.24 -40.90 -35.96
CA ARG A 129 -11.61 -39.98 -36.93
C ARG A 129 -12.29 -38.62 -36.95
N GLY A 130 -13.62 -38.57 -36.87
CA GLY A 130 -14.42 -37.34 -36.89
C GLY A 130 -14.16 -36.46 -35.68
N VAL A 131 -14.29 -37.01 -34.46
CA VAL A 131 -14.01 -36.28 -33.21
C VAL A 131 -12.53 -35.90 -33.12
N GLY A 132 -11.62 -36.82 -33.48
CA GLY A 132 -10.18 -36.54 -33.49
C GLY A 132 -9.79 -35.40 -34.43
N SER A 133 -10.34 -35.37 -35.65
CA SER A 133 -10.08 -34.31 -36.63
C SER A 133 -10.65 -32.97 -36.18
N ALA A 134 -11.87 -32.95 -35.62
CA ALA A 134 -12.48 -31.74 -35.08
C ALA A 134 -11.67 -31.17 -33.90
N TYR A 135 -11.20 -32.04 -33.00
CA TYR A 135 -10.35 -31.64 -31.89
C TYR A 135 -9.00 -31.07 -32.39
N ALA A 136 -8.35 -31.73 -33.36
CA ALA A 136 -7.11 -31.25 -33.96
C ALA A 136 -7.27 -29.87 -34.62
N CYS A 137 -8.34 -29.67 -35.39
CA CYS A 137 -8.65 -28.38 -36.02
C CYS A 137 -8.93 -27.30 -34.98
N ASN A 138 -9.66 -27.62 -33.90
CA ASN A 138 -9.93 -26.69 -32.81
C ASN A 138 -8.64 -26.24 -32.11
N THR A 139 -7.72 -27.19 -31.84
CA THR A 139 -6.43 -26.90 -31.21
C THR A 139 -5.54 -26.05 -32.11
N LEU A 140 -5.39 -26.43 -33.39
CA LEU A 140 -4.62 -25.63 -34.36
C LEU A 140 -5.21 -24.23 -34.54
N GLY A 141 -6.54 -24.13 -34.65
CA GLY A 141 -7.24 -22.87 -34.73
C GLY A 141 -7.05 -22.00 -33.49
N ALA A 142 -7.03 -22.59 -32.29
CA ALA A 142 -6.76 -21.87 -31.04
C ALA A 142 -5.31 -21.34 -31.00
N ILE A 143 -4.33 -22.14 -31.42
CA ILE A 143 -2.91 -21.73 -31.50
C ILE A 143 -2.74 -20.57 -32.49
N VAL A 144 -3.22 -20.74 -33.73
CA VAL A 144 -3.12 -19.72 -34.78
C VAL A 144 -3.92 -18.47 -34.38
N GLY A 145 -5.13 -18.64 -33.85
CA GLY A 145 -5.98 -17.55 -33.39
C GLY A 145 -5.35 -16.73 -32.27
N ALA A 146 -4.71 -17.38 -31.29
CA ALA A 146 -3.98 -16.69 -30.22
C ALA A 146 -2.78 -15.89 -30.77
N TRP A 147 -2.00 -16.50 -31.66
CA TRP A 147 -0.85 -15.84 -32.30
C TRP A 147 -1.28 -14.65 -33.16
N VAL A 148 -2.25 -14.84 -34.06
CA VAL A 148 -2.79 -13.77 -34.92
C VAL A 148 -3.39 -12.66 -34.07
N SER A 149 -4.16 -12.98 -33.02
CA SER A 149 -4.78 -11.95 -32.18
C SER A 149 -3.73 -11.08 -31.49
N GLY A 150 -2.68 -11.69 -30.95
CA GLY A 150 -1.68 -11.01 -30.12
C GLY A 150 -0.60 -10.26 -30.88
N PHE A 151 -0.09 -10.87 -31.95
CA PHE A 151 1.08 -10.37 -32.68
C PHE A 151 0.71 -9.65 -33.99
N VAL A 152 -0.52 -9.79 -34.48
CA VAL A 152 -0.96 -9.20 -35.77
C VAL A 152 -2.17 -8.30 -35.60
N ALA A 153 -3.29 -8.82 -35.08
CA ALA A 153 -4.55 -8.08 -35.03
C ALA A 153 -4.48 -6.88 -34.08
N ILE A 154 -4.04 -7.08 -32.83
CA ILE A 154 -3.94 -5.97 -31.86
C ILE A 154 -2.93 -4.90 -32.34
N PRO A 155 -1.69 -5.21 -32.73
CA PRO A 155 -0.74 -4.17 -33.17
C PRO A 155 -1.16 -3.41 -34.44
N LEU A 156 -1.89 -4.05 -35.37
CA LEU A 156 -2.29 -3.41 -36.64
C LEU A 156 -3.65 -2.72 -36.57
N LEU A 157 -4.62 -3.31 -35.86
CA LEU A 157 -6.02 -2.88 -35.85
C LEU A 157 -6.43 -2.24 -34.51
N GLY A 158 -5.67 -2.49 -33.44
CA GLY A 158 -6.07 -2.19 -32.06
C GLY A 158 -7.12 -3.14 -31.51
N ILE A 159 -7.36 -3.08 -30.20
CA ILE A 159 -8.32 -3.93 -29.47
C ILE A 159 -9.74 -3.70 -30.00
N HIS A 160 -10.13 -2.45 -30.25
CA HIS A 160 -11.47 -2.08 -30.72
C HIS A 160 -11.82 -2.79 -32.04
N HIS A 161 -11.01 -2.59 -33.09
CA HIS A 161 -11.28 -3.18 -34.40
C HIS A 161 -10.99 -4.69 -34.41
N SER A 162 -10.08 -5.20 -33.57
CA SER A 162 -9.87 -6.64 -33.42
C SER A 162 -11.10 -7.35 -32.83
N LEU A 163 -11.78 -6.73 -31.84
CA LEU A 163 -13.06 -7.23 -31.34
C LEU A 163 -14.14 -7.17 -32.42
N ALA A 164 -14.22 -6.06 -33.17
CA ALA A 164 -15.19 -5.94 -34.26
C ALA A 164 -14.97 -7.00 -35.35
N LEU A 165 -13.71 -7.26 -35.74
CA LEU A 165 -13.36 -8.28 -36.72
C LEU A 165 -13.74 -9.69 -36.24
N THR A 166 -13.40 -10.05 -35.01
CA THR A 166 -13.76 -11.38 -34.45
C THR A 166 -15.27 -11.54 -34.28
N ALA A 167 -15.97 -10.46 -33.95
CA ALA A 167 -17.43 -10.44 -33.93
C ALA A 167 -18.01 -10.68 -35.33
N LEU A 168 -17.53 -9.97 -36.36
CA LEU A 168 -17.94 -10.15 -37.75
C LEU A 168 -17.69 -11.57 -38.26
N LEU A 169 -16.54 -12.16 -37.94
CA LEU A 169 -16.22 -13.55 -38.33
C LEU A 169 -17.19 -14.54 -37.68
N SER A 170 -17.52 -14.35 -36.40
CA SER A 170 -18.53 -15.16 -35.70
C SER A 170 -19.93 -14.99 -36.31
N LEU A 171 -20.34 -13.75 -36.60
CA LEU A 171 -21.61 -13.45 -37.26
C LEU A 171 -21.69 -14.09 -38.66
N GLY A 172 -20.63 -13.98 -39.46
CA GLY A 172 -20.55 -14.55 -40.80
C GLY A 172 -20.58 -16.08 -40.78
N THR A 173 -19.86 -16.70 -39.84
CA THR A 173 -19.85 -18.17 -39.65
C THR A 173 -21.23 -18.66 -39.22
N GLY A 174 -21.85 -17.98 -38.25
CA GLY A 174 -23.25 -18.22 -37.91
C GLY A 174 -24.15 -18.12 -39.14
N GLY A 175 -23.87 -17.12 -40.00
CA GLY A 175 -24.53 -16.83 -41.29
C GLY A 175 -24.70 -18.06 -42.12
N VAL A 176 -23.55 -18.59 -42.48
CA VAL A 176 -23.40 -19.77 -43.32
C VAL A 176 -24.07 -20.99 -42.66
N LEU A 177 -23.88 -21.20 -41.36
CA LEU A 177 -24.45 -22.36 -40.65
C LEU A 177 -25.98 -22.31 -40.61
N LEU A 178 -26.56 -21.14 -40.34
CA LEU A 178 -28.02 -20.98 -40.34
C LEU A 178 -28.59 -21.14 -41.74
N ALA A 179 -27.98 -20.54 -42.76
CA ALA A 179 -28.40 -20.67 -44.16
C ALA A 179 -28.31 -22.13 -44.67
N SER A 180 -27.37 -22.90 -44.14
CA SER A 180 -27.18 -24.32 -44.45
C SER A 180 -28.11 -25.25 -43.64
N SER A 181 -28.86 -24.72 -42.68
CA SER A 181 -29.79 -25.47 -41.84
C SER A 181 -31.21 -25.48 -42.43
N SER A 182 -32.05 -26.44 -42.03
CA SER A 182 -33.47 -26.52 -42.44
C SER A 182 -34.39 -25.46 -41.81
N THR A 183 -33.83 -24.35 -41.29
CA THR A 183 -34.60 -23.27 -40.66
C THR A 183 -35.30 -22.39 -41.70
N SER A 184 -36.43 -21.77 -41.33
CA SER A 184 -37.14 -20.83 -42.21
C SER A 184 -36.27 -19.63 -42.62
N ARG A 185 -36.19 -19.34 -43.92
CA ARG A 185 -35.46 -18.18 -44.48
C ARG A 185 -35.89 -16.84 -43.88
N ARG A 186 -37.18 -16.68 -43.54
CA ARG A 186 -37.68 -15.46 -42.89
C ARG A 186 -37.08 -15.29 -41.48
N ARG A 187 -37.01 -16.37 -40.70
CA ARG A 187 -36.41 -16.34 -39.35
C ARG A 187 -34.92 -16.08 -39.40
N GLN A 188 -34.22 -16.70 -40.35
CA GLN A 188 -32.80 -16.43 -40.62
C GLN A 188 -32.59 -14.95 -40.96
N GLY A 189 -33.37 -14.40 -41.89
CA GLY A 189 -33.27 -13.00 -42.30
C GLY A 189 -33.50 -12.01 -41.17
N VAL A 190 -34.51 -12.24 -40.32
CA VAL A 190 -34.78 -11.38 -39.14
C VAL A 190 -33.62 -11.41 -38.14
N LEU A 191 -33.09 -12.60 -37.85
CA LEU A 191 -31.99 -12.76 -36.89
C LEU A 191 -30.70 -12.08 -37.40
N TYR A 192 -30.36 -12.23 -38.69
CA TYR A 192 -29.21 -11.54 -39.29
C TYR A 192 -29.39 -10.04 -39.37
N ALA A 193 -30.58 -9.57 -39.78
CA ALA A 193 -30.85 -8.13 -39.84
C ALA A 193 -30.72 -7.49 -38.45
N GLY A 194 -31.22 -8.16 -37.40
CA GLY A 194 -31.06 -7.71 -36.01
C GLY A 194 -29.59 -7.67 -35.57
N ALA A 195 -28.85 -8.75 -35.82
CA ALA A 195 -27.43 -8.85 -35.45
C ALA A 195 -26.55 -7.82 -36.18
N LEU A 196 -26.78 -7.64 -37.49
CA LEU A 196 -26.05 -6.65 -38.30
C LEU A 196 -26.42 -5.22 -37.92
N SER A 197 -27.70 -4.94 -37.63
CA SER A 197 -28.12 -3.62 -37.14
C SER A 197 -27.49 -3.30 -35.79
N CYS A 198 -27.41 -4.28 -34.88
CA CYS A 198 -26.69 -4.13 -33.61
C CYS A 198 -25.21 -3.84 -33.83
N PHE A 199 -24.55 -4.60 -34.70
CA PHE A 199 -23.14 -4.37 -35.07
C PHE A 199 -22.92 -2.96 -35.60
N ILE A 200 -23.73 -2.52 -36.58
CA ILE A 200 -23.64 -1.18 -37.17
C ILE A 200 -23.90 -0.11 -36.11
N ALA A 201 -24.94 -0.26 -35.29
CA ALA A 201 -25.27 0.70 -34.24
C ALA A 201 -24.11 0.87 -33.24
N VAL A 202 -23.48 -0.23 -32.80
CA VAL A 202 -22.31 -0.15 -31.92
C VAL A 202 -21.14 0.51 -32.64
N MET A 203 -20.79 0.11 -33.87
CA MET A 203 -19.67 0.70 -34.61
C MET A 203 -19.86 2.20 -34.90
N VAL A 204 -21.09 2.63 -35.17
CA VAL A 204 -21.41 4.05 -35.38
C VAL A 204 -21.29 4.83 -34.06
N THR A 205 -21.82 4.29 -32.96
CA THR A 205 -21.82 4.98 -31.65
C THR A 205 -20.48 4.93 -30.93
N THR A 206 -19.59 3.99 -31.29
CA THR A 206 -18.29 3.76 -30.63
C THR A 206 -17.10 3.94 -31.57
N ARG A 207 -17.28 4.67 -32.69
CA ARG A 207 -16.29 4.83 -33.77
C ARG A 207 -14.89 5.28 -33.31
N THR A 208 -14.80 6.04 -32.22
CA THR A 208 -13.54 6.58 -31.67
C THR A 208 -13.15 5.93 -30.34
N PHE A 209 -13.79 4.83 -29.96
CA PHE A 209 -13.66 4.24 -28.64
C PHE A 209 -12.26 3.67 -28.41
N ARG A 210 -11.44 4.38 -27.65
CA ARG A 210 -10.20 3.85 -27.09
C ARG A 210 -10.49 3.41 -25.66
N PHE A 211 -10.05 2.21 -25.29
CA PHE A 211 -10.20 1.74 -23.90
C PHE A 211 -9.50 2.69 -22.90
N ALA A 212 -8.51 3.44 -23.38
CA ALA A 212 -7.84 4.53 -22.68
C ALA A 212 -8.74 5.73 -22.32
N ASP A 213 -9.80 5.99 -23.08
CA ASP A 213 -10.70 7.15 -22.88
C ASP A 213 -11.63 6.96 -21.67
N ILE A 214 -11.76 5.72 -21.15
CA ILE A 214 -12.62 5.39 -19.99
C ILE A 214 -11.80 5.14 -18.72
N ALA A 215 -10.56 4.68 -18.85
CA ALA A 215 -9.73 4.17 -17.74
C ALA A 215 -9.07 5.27 -16.88
N GLY A 216 -9.83 6.29 -16.49
CA GLY A 216 -9.39 7.27 -15.52
C GLY A 216 -9.20 8.65 -16.15
N GLU A 217 -10.05 9.55 -15.66
CA GLU A 217 -9.93 11.00 -15.73
C GLU A 217 -10.40 11.61 -17.06
N PRO A 218 -11.73 11.67 -17.32
CA PRO A 218 -12.30 12.36 -18.49
C PRO A 218 -11.86 13.83 -18.62
N GLU A 219 -11.35 14.43 -17.54
CA GLU A 219 -10.70 15.74 -17.50
C GLU A 219 -9.31 15.79 -18.18
N LYS A 220 -8.71 14.65 -18.53
CA LYS A 220 -7.39 14.58 -19.18
C LYS A 220 -7.50 14.49 -20.70
N THR A 221 -6.65 15.24 -21.39
CA THR A 221 -6.55 15.21 -22.86
C THR A 221 -5.50 14.18 -23.29
N VAL A 222 -5.88 13.19 -24.08
CA VAL A 222 -4.97 12.17 -24.62
C VAL A 222 -4.11 12.75 -25.74
N LEU A 223 -2.78 12.81 -25.53
CA LEU A 223 -1.79 13.29 -26.50
C LEU A 223 -1.25 12.16 -27.39
N HIS A 224 -1.12 10.96 -26.83
CA HIS A 224 -0.61 9.78 -27.51
C HIS A 224 -1.31 8.52 -27.04
N TYR A 225 -1.57 7.61 -27.97
CA TYR A 225 -2.14 6.31 -27.70
C TYR A 225 -1.53 5.31 -28.67
N ASP A 226 -0.98 4.23 -28.13
CA ASP A 226 -0.26 3.22 -28.89
C ASP A 226 -0.57 1.84 -28.31
N GLU A 227 -0.96 0.90 -29.16
CA GLU A 227 -1.30 -0.47 -28.78
C GLU A 227 -0.26 -1.43 -29.35
N ASP A 228 0.62 -1.95 -28.50
CA ASP A 228 1.75 -2.79 -28.91
C ASP A 228 1.60 -4.24 -28.40
N VAL A 229 2.44 -5.13 -28.91
CA VAL A 229 2.59 -6.53 -28.51
C VAL A 229 2.81 -6.64 -27.01
N ALA A 230 3.59 -5.73 -26.41
CA ALA A 230 3.90 -5.75 -24.98
C ALA A 230 2.80 -5.13 -24.08
N GLY A 231 2.08 -4.12 -24.57
CA GLY A 231 1.09 -3.39 -23.77
C GLY A 231 0.51 -2.19 -24.49
N VAL A 232 -0.41 -1.49 -23.82
CA VAL A 232 -1.01 -0.26 -24.32
C VAL A 232 -0.36 0.92 -23.62
N VAL A 233 0.22 1.84 -24.40
CA VAL A 233 0.86 3.07 -23.92
C VAL A 233 -0.05 4.26 -24.17
N LYS A 234 -0.27 5.06 -23.13
CA LYS A 234 -1.04 6.31 -23.18
C LYS A 234 -0.19 7.45 -22.66
N VAL A 235 -0.17 8.57 -23.38
CA VAL A 235 0.26 9.86 -22.83
C VAL A 235 -0.96 10.76 -22.78
N ALA A 236 -1.27 11.26 -21.58
CA ALA A 236 -2.35 12.21 -21.38
C ALA A 236 -1.86 13.42 -20.59
N THR A 237 -2.43 14.60 -20.85
CA THR A 237 -2.16 15.82 -20.10
C THR A 237 -3.40 16.22 -19.29
N ASP A 238 -3.20 16.71 -18.08
CA ASP A 238 -4.27 17.19 -17.22
C ASP A 238 -4.51 18.71 -17.36
N ILE A 239 -5.48 19.22 -16.60
CA ILE A 239 -5.77 20.66 -16.54
C ILE A 239 -4.57 21.49 -16.05
N TYR A 240 -3.55 20.86 -15.45
CA TYR A 240 -2.32 21.49 -15.00
C TYR A 240 -1.18 21.38 -16.04
N ASP A 241 -1.47 20.90 -17.25
CA ASP A 241 -0.51 20.55 -18.31
C ASP A 241 0.60 19.59 -17.83
N ARG A 242 0.27 18.77 -16.82
CA ARG A 242 1.15 17.68 -16.39
C ARG A 242 0.89 16.51 -17.32
N LYS A 243 1.95 16.03 -17.95
CA LYS A 243 1.88 14.86 -18.83
C LYS A 243 2.13 13.61 -18.02
N LEU A 244 1.31 12.59 -18.24
CA LEU A 244 1.39 11.30 -17.60
C LEU A 244 1.51 10.22 -18.65
N LEU A 245 2.54 9.39 -18.51
CA LEU A 245 2.74 8.16 -19.24
C LEU A 245 2.05 7.03 -18.47
N SER A 246 1.21 6.26 -19.16
CA SER A 246 0.55 5.09 -18.59
C SER A 246 0.77 3.85 -19.43
N ILE A 247 0.97 2.71 -18.77
CA ILE A 247 1.08 1.39 -19.40
C ILE A 247 -0.08 0.53 -18.88
N ASN A 248 -0.90 -0.01 -19.80
CA ASN A 248 -2.07 -0.83 -19.49
C ASN A 248 -3.04 -0.18 -18.48
N GLY A 249 -3.19 1.14 -18.54
CA GLY A 249 -4.10 1.92 -17.69
C GLY A 249 -3.48 2.44 -16.39
N TRP A 250 -2.25 2.06 -16.05
CA TRP A 250 -1.57 2.51 -14.84
C TRP A 250 -0.57 3.61 -15.16
N SER A 251 -0.59 4.72 -14.41
CA SER A 251 0.42 5.77 -14.53
C SER A 251 1.77 5.25 -14.05
N VAL A 252 2.81 5.43 -14.88
CA VAL A 252 4.15 4.87 -14.64
C VAL A 252 5.24 5.93 -14.59
N ALA A 253 5.05 7.04 -15.29
CA ALA A 253 5.98 8.17 -15.33
C ALA A 253 5.24 9.44 -15.74
N GLY A 254 5.86 10.60 -15.60
CA GLY A 254 5.26 11.85 -16.03
C GLY A 254 6.07 13.07 -15.65
N THR A 255 5.51 14.24 -15.87
CA THR A 255 6.08 15.55 -15.46
C THR A 255 5.59 15.99 -14.07
N GLY A 256 4.78 15.16 -13.41
CA GLY A 256 4.18 15.46 -12.11
C GLY A 256 3.28 14.34 -11.57
N SER A 257 2.91 14.41 -10.28
CA SER A 257 1.96 13.48 -9.64
C SER A 257 0.58 13.52 -10.33
N PRO A 258 -0.13 12.39 -10.51
CA PRO A 258 -1.51 12.39 -11.01
C PRO A 258 -2.50 13.05 -10.04
N ASN A 259 -2.21 13.05 -8.73
CA ASN A 259 -3.14 13.53 -7.71
C ASN A 259 -2.79 14.97 -7.27
N PRO A 260 -3.64 15.98 -7.53
CA PRO A 260 -3.38 17.38 -7.16
C PRO A 260 -3.40 17.63 -5.64
N ASP A 261 -4.17 16.88 -4.86
CA ASP A 261 -4.19 16.99 -3.39
C ASP A 261 -2.93 16.39 -2.74
N VAL A 262 -2.19 15.59 -3.51
CA VAL A 262 -0.98 14.86 -3.10
C VAL A 262 0.23 15.36 -3.92
N ALA A 263 0.12 16.55 -4.51
CA ALA A 263 1.19 17.19 -5.30
C ALA A 263 2.49 17.43 -4.50
N LEU A 264 2.42 17.36 -3.18
CA LEU A 264 3.58 17.38 -2.28
C LEU A 264 4.33 16.03 -2.17
N VAL A 265 3.81 14.94 -2.73
CA VAL A 265 4.25 13.59 -2.31
C VAL A 265 4.82 12.71 -3.44
N ASN A 266 4.32 12.78 -4.67
CA ASN A 266 4.72 11.84 -5.73
C ASN A 266 5.17 12.54 -7.01
N ASP A 267 6.40 13.07 -7.03
CA ASP A 267 6.99 13.57 -8.27
C ASP A 267 7.88 12.50 -8.90
N TYR A 268 7.48 12.01 -10.07
CA TYR A 268 8.30 11.14 -10.91
C TYR A 268 9.72 11.70 -11.19
N PRO A 269 9.93 13.02 -11.37
CA PRO A 269 11.27 13.57 -11.62
C PRO A 269 12.26 13.35 -10.48
N GLU A 270 11.84 13.44 -9.21
CA GLU A 270 12.75 13.34 -8.06
C GLU A 270 13.37 11.96 -7.92
N ILE A 271 12.53 10.93 -7.99
CA ILE A 271 13.02 9.55 -7.90
C ILE A 271 13.90 9.18 -9.09
N GLN A 272 13.50 9.55 -10.31
CA GLN A 272 14.25 9.24 -11.52
C GLN A 272 15.66 9.86 -11.48
N LYS A 273 15.77 11.10 -11.00
CA LYS A 273 17.05 11.78 -10.79
C LYS A 273 17.88 11.09 -9.70
N MET A 274 17.28 10.70 -8.58
CA MET A 274 18.03 10.01 -7.52
C MET A 274 18.45 8.58 -7.90
N LEU A 275 17.67 7.86 -8.72
CA LEU A 275 18.07 6.58 -9.33
C LEU A 275 19.28 6.70 -10.26
N ALA A 276 19.53 7.90 -10.79
CA ALA A 276 20.75 8.20 -11.56
C ALA A 276 21.89 8.69 -10.65
N HIS A 277 21.65 9.71 -9.84
CA HIS A 277 22.70 10.38 -9.08
C HIS A 277 23.26 9.53 -7.95
N LEU A 278 22.42 8.77 -7.23
CA LEU A 278 22.87 7.97 -6.10
C LEU A 278 24.02 7.01 -6.47
N PRO A 279 23.89 6.11 -7.47
CA PRO A 279 24.99 5.23 -7.82
C PRO A 279 26.15 5.96 -8.51
N MET A 280 25.88 7.02 -9.30
CA MET A 280 26.92 7.74 -10.05
C MET A 280 27.83 8.60 -9.17
N LEU A 281 27.30 9.16 -8.08
CA LEU A 281 28.09 9.93 -7.10
C LEU A 281 28.94 9.03 -6.21
N LEU A 282 28.48 7.79 -5.97
CA LEU A 282 29.14 6.85 -5.07
C LEU A 282 30.15 5.93 -5.78
N HIS A 283 29.96 5.66 -7.06
CA HIS A 283 30.89 4.85 -7.84
C HIS A 283 32.15 5.66 -8.24
N PRO A 284 33.37 5.12 -8.12
CA PRO A 284 34.62 5.85 -8.40
C PRO A 284 34.79 6.31 -9.86
N ALA A 285 34.35 5.51 -10.82
CA ALA A 285 34.52 5.79 -12.24
C ALA A 285 33.40 5.16 -13.10
N PRO A 286 32.16 5.66 -13.05
CA PRO A 286 31.03 5.03 -13.73
C PRO A 286 31.06 5.33 -15.24
N ARG A 287 31.70 4.46 -16.03
CA ARG A 287 31.88 4.65 -17.47
C ARG A 287 30.81 3.95 -18.29
N ARG A 288 30.33 2.80 -17.82
CA ARG A 288 29.37 1.97 -18.50
C ARG A 288 28.20 1.66 -17.59
N VAL A 289 27.03 2.16 -17.97
CA VAL A 289 25.82 2.11 -17.14
C VAL A 289 24.72 1.35 -17.86
N LEU A 290 24.03 0.48 -17.12
CA LEU A 290 22.81 -0.18 -17.57
C LEU A 290 21.62 0.43 -16.83
N VAL A 291 20.57 0.76 -17.57
CA VAL A 291 19.26 1.10 -17.02
C VAL A 291 18.24 0.07 -17.47
N ILE A 292 17.47 -0.49 -16.53
CA ILE A 292 16.32 -1.33 -16.82
C ILE A 292 15.06 -0.51 -16.55
N GLY A 293 14.30 -0.23 -17.63
CA GLY A 293 13.14 0.65 -17.64
C GLY A 293 13.48 2.09 -18.05
N PHE A 294 12.79 2.62 -19.06
CA PHE A 294 13.03 3.99 -19.55
C PHE A 294 12.05 5.01 -18.94
N GLY A 295 10.78 4.62 -18.79
CA GLY A 295 9.72 5.50 -18.30
C GLY A 295 9.58 6.77 -19.15
N ALA A 296 9.69 7.95 -18.53
CA ALA A 296 9.69 9.23 -19.23
C ALA A 296 11.10 9.65 -19.69
N GLY A 297 12.15 8.95 -19.28
CA GLY A 297 13.56 9.18 -19.64
C GLY A 297 14.37 10.05 -18.67
N GLY A 298 13.83 10.39 -17.49
CA GLY A 298 14.50 11.26 -16.52
C GLY A 298 15.79 10.67 -15.97
N THR A 299 15.80 9.37 -15.61
CA THR A 299 17.01 8.69 -15.14
C THR A 299 18.09 8.67 -16.22
N ALA A 300 17.72 8.39 -17.48
CA ALA A 300 18.65 8.39 -18.60
C ALA A 300 19.27 9.78 -18.82
N TRP A 301 18.46 10.84 -18.76
CA TRP A 301 18.94 12.22 -18.85
C TRP A 301 19.95 12.55 -17.76
N SER A 302 19.62 12.28 -16.49
CA SER A 302 20.50 12.56 -15.35
C SER A 302 21.82 11.79 -15.42
N LEU A 303 21.79 10.52 -15.83
CA LEU A 303 22.99 9.72 -16.07
C LEU A 303 23.89 10.35 -17.15
N SER A 304 23.29 10.93 -18.20
CA SER A 304 24.03 11.56 -19.29
C SER A 304 24.82 12.81 -18.86
N ARG A 305 24.58 13.36 -17.65
CA ARG A 305 25.26 14.58 -17.13
C ARG A 305 26.66 14.33 -16.61
N TYR A 306 27.02 13.06 -16.44
CA TYR A 306 28.35 12.69 -15.98
C TYR A 306 29.33 12.59 -17.15
N ALA A 307 30.41 13.37 -17.08
CA ALA A 307 31.48 13.36 -18.10
C ALA A 307 32.22 12.00 -18.16
N ALA A 308 32.23 11.25 -17.05
CA ALA A 308 32.83 9.92 -17.00
C ALA A 308 32.07 8.89 -17.85
N LEU A 309 30.77 9.10 -18.11
CA LEU A 309 29.92 8.19 -18.85
C LEU A 309 30.40 8.07 -20.32
N ARG A 310 30.68 6.83 -20.72
CA ARG A 310 31.08 6.44 -22.08
C ARG A 310 30.00 5.69 -22.84
N ARG A 311 29.19 4.89 -22.14
CA ARG A 311 28.08 4.11 -22.73
C ARG A 311 26.95 3.95 -21.73
N LEU A 312 25.72 4.22 -22.18
CA LEU A 312 24.47 4.02 -21.45
C LEU A 312 23.59 3.07 -22.25
N ASP A 313 23.46 1.83 -21.77
CA ASP A 313 22.53 0.85 -22.33
C ASP A 313 21.18 0.97 -21.59
N ILE A 314 20.09 1.13 -22.32
CA ILE A 314 18.72 1.23 -21.78
C ILE A 314 17.94 0.00 -22.27
N VAL A 315 17.51 -0.84 -21.34
CA VAL A 315 16.65 -2.00 -21.64
C VAL A 315 15.21 -1.65 -21.32
N GLU A 316 14.37 -1.59 -22.35
CA GLU A 316 12.95 -1.26 -22.24
C GLU A 316 12.09 -2.38 -22.85
N PHE A 317 11.16 -2.90 -22.07
CA PHE A 317 10.31 -4.01 -22.46
C PHE A 317 9.17 -3.60 -23.40
N VAL A 318 8.68 -2.36 -23.28
CA VAL A 318 7.53 -1.86 -24.04
C VAL A 318 8.01 -0.86 -25.10
N PRO A 319 8.04 -1.22 -26.40
CA PRO A 319 8.56 -0.34 -27.44
C PRO A 319 7.79 0.98 -27.58
N GLY A 320 6.49 0.96 -27.28
CA GLY A 320 5.65 2.17 -27.24
C GLY A 320 6.12 3.24 -26.24
N VAL A 321 6.83 2.86 -25.17
CA VAL A 321 7.40 3.82 -24.19
C VAL A 321 8.47 4.67 -24.88
N ILE A 322 9.34 4.06 -25.69
CA ILE A 322 10.38 4.77 -26.44
C ILE A 322 9.76 5.71 -27.47
N ARG A 323 8.68 5.29 -28.16
CA ARG A 323 7.94 6.17 -29.08
C ARG A 323 7.23 7.33 -28.36
N ALA A 324 6.81 7.11 -27.12
CA ALA A 324 6.19 8.13 -26.28
C ALA A 324 7.19 9.14 -25.71
N ALA A 325 8.50 8.85 -25.73
CA ALA A 325 9.55 9.72 -25.17
C ALA A 325 9.49 11.17 -25.69
N ARG A 326 9.16 11.36 -26.97
CA ARG A 326 9.02 12.67 -27.62
C ARG A 326 8.00 13.62 -26.97
N PHE A 327 7.10 13.09 -26.14
CA PHE A 327 6.12 13.90 -25.43
C PHE A 327 6.66 14.46 -24.11
N PHE A 328 7.85 14.05 -23.65
CA PHE A 328 8.44 14.47 -22.38
C PHE A 328 9.80 15.20 -22.54
N PRO A 329 9.93 16.19 -23.44
CA PRO A 329 11.21 16.90 -23.62
C PRO A 329 11.64 17.65 -22.36
N GLU A 330 10.69 18.07 -21.52
CA GLU A 330 10.95 18.66 -20.20
C GLU A 330 11.53 17.69 -19.15
N VAL A 331 11.47 16.38 -19.38
CA VAL A 331 12.02 15.37 -18.46
C VAL A 331 13.29 14.73 -19.03
N ASN A 332 13.25 14.34 -20.31
CA ASN A 332 14.34 13.58 -20.92
C ASN A 332 15.27 14.40 -21.80
N HIS A 333 14.90 15.63 -22.16
CA HIS A 333 15.72 16.54 -22.96
C HIS A 333 16.31 15.88 -24.24
N ASP A 334 15.50 15.06 -24.91
CA ASP A 334 15.88 14.33 -26.12
C ASP A 334 17.12 13.43 -25.93
N VAL A 335 17.32 12.88 -24.73
CA VAL A 335 18.48 12.02 -24.38
C VAL A 335 18.70 10.84 -25.33
N LEU A 336 17.65 10.38 -26.02
CA LEU A 336 17.75 9.33 -27.04
C LEU A 336 18.62 9.72 -28.26
N THR A 337 18.92 11.02 -28.43
CA THR A 337 19.83 11.53 -29.47
C THR A 337 21.30 11.52 -29.04
N ASP A 338 21.60 11.28 -27.75
CA ASP A 338 22.97 11.21 -27.26
C ASP A 338 23.68 9.98 -27.85
N PRO A 339 24.83 10.13 -28.54
CA PRO A 339 25.51 9.02 -29.19
C PRO A 339 26.03 7.95 -28.23
N ARG A 340 26.08 8.24 -26.92
CA ARG A 340 26.45 7.27 -25.87
C ARG A 340 25.29 6.37 -25.47
N VAL A 341 24.06 6.72 -25.85
CA VAL A 341 22.83 6.03 -25.45
C VAL A 341 22.49 4.96 -26.48
N ARG A 342 22.23 3.74 -25.99
CA ARG A 342 21.76 2.62 -26.79
C ARG A 342 20.49 2.05 -26.18
N VAL A 343 19.39 2.13 -26.92
CA VAL A 343 18.12 1.49 -26.54
C VAL A 343 18.12 0.04 -27.03
N ILE A 344 17.70 -0.86 -26.15
CA ILE A 344 17.58 -2.30 -26.37
C ILE A 344 16.15 -2.67 -25.99
N ILE A 345 15.39 -3.16 -26.96
CA ILE A 345 14.03 -3.65 -26.72
C ILE A 345 14.11 -5.11 -26.30
N ASP A 346 14.04 -5.35 -25.00
CA ASP A 346 14.08 -6.69 -24.41
C ASP A 346 13.48 -6.66 -22.99
N ASP A 347 13.15 -7.83 -22.45
CA ASP A 347 12.85 -7.99 -21.04
C ASP A 347 14.17 -7.89 -20.23
N GLY A 348 14.15 -7.09 -19.15
CA GLY A 348 15.34 -6.86 -18.32
C GLY A 348 15.98 -8.14 -17.78
N ARG A 349 15.17 -9.15 -17.42
CA ARG A 349 15.66 -10.44 -16.92
C ARG A 349 16.27 -11.25 -18.05
N ASN A 350 15.60 -11.31 -19.21
CA ASN A 350 16.12 -12.01 -20.38
C ASN A 350 17.45 -11.40 -20.85
N TYR A 351 17.52 -10.07 -20.93
CA TYR A 351 18.74 -9.37 -21.29
C TYR A 351 19.87 -9.72 -20.31
N LEU A 352 19.61 -9.59 -19.01
CA LEU A 352 20.59 -9.93 -17.98
C LEU A 352 21.01 -11.40 -18.03
N LEU A 353 20.14 -12.32 -18.45
CA LEU A 353 20.41 -13.75 -18.56
C LEU A 353 21.38 -14.09 -19.69
N VAL A 354 21.34 -13.37 -20.82
CA VAL A 354 22.10 -13.74 -22.04
C VAL A 354 23.20 -12.75 -22.41
N THR A 355 23.19 -11.53 -21.86
CA THR A 355 24.17 -10.51 -22.25
C THR A 355 25.60 -10.90 -21.85
N PRO A 356 26.59 -10.75 -22.75
CA PRO A 356 28.00 -10.92 -22.40
C PRO A 356 28.62 -9.67 -21.77
N GLU A 357 27.84 -8.58 -21.68
CA GLU A 357 28.32 -7.26 -21.31
C GLU A 357 28.40 -7.09 -19.79
N THR A 358 29.37 -6.31 -19.32
CA THR A 358 29.51 -5.96 -17.89
C THR A 358 29.46 -4.45 -17.65
N TYR A 359 28.96 -4.06 -16.48
CA TYR A 359 28.58 -2.69 -16.15
C TYR A 359 29.23 -2.21 -14.85
N ASP A 360 29.52 -0.91 -14.79
CA ASP A 360 30.00 -0.24 -13.58
C ASP A 360 28.83 0.13 -12.67
N VAL A 361 27.70 0.51 -13.26
CA VAL A 361 26.45 0.84 -12.57
C VAL A 361 25.28 0.14 -13.25
N LEU A 362 24.39 -0.41 -12.44
CA LEU A 362 23.10 -0.95 -12.87
C LEU A 362 22.00 -0.23 -12.08
N SER A 363 21.14 0.49 -12.78
CA SER A 363 20.00 1.19 -12.21
C SER A 363 18.70 0.56 -12.70
N VAL A 364 17.81 0.21 -11.77
CA VAL A 364 16.52 -0.42 -12.06
C VAL A 364 15.41 0.59 -11.75
N ASP A 365 14.85 1.17 -12.81
CA ASP A 365 13.74 2.12 -12.80
C ASP A 365 12.47 1.43 -13.28
N THR A 366 11.86 0.64 -12.40
CA THR A 366 10.78 -0.27 -12.75
C THR A 366 9.50 0.03 -11.98
N LEU A 367 8.40 -0.56 -12.45
CA LEU A 367 7.07 -0.38 -11.90
C LEU A 367 6.89 -1.07 -10.54
N ASP A 368 5.85 -0.66 -9.83
CA ASP A 368 5.43 -1.20 -8.53
C ASP A 368 5.33 -2.74 -8.55
N PRO A 369 5.93 -3.45 -7.57
CA PRO A 369 5.97 -4.91 -7.47
C PRO A 369 4.60 -5.59 -7.42
N LYS A 370 3.52 -4.89 -7.05
CA LYS A 370 2.17 -5.48 -6.95
C LYS A 370 1.54 -5.84 -8.28
N HIS A 371 2.03 -5.27 -9.37
CA HIS A 371 1.50 -5.58 -10.69
C HIS A 371 2.09 -6.91 -11.18
N ALA A 372 1.26 -7.69 -11.88
CA ALA A 372 1.62 -9.01 -12.37
C ALA A 372 2.93 -8.96 -13.18
N GLY A 373 3.84 -9.87 -12.86
CA GLY A 373 5.17 -9.95 -13.48
C GLY A 373 6.24 -9.07 -12.84
N ASN A 374 5.92 -7.93 -12.21
CA ASN A 374 6.92 -6.99 -11.68
C ASN A 374 7.59 -7.47 -10.39
N GLY A 375 6.87 -8.23 -9.56
CA GLY A 375 7.44 -8.86 -8.36
C GLY A 375 8.67 -9.73 -8.66
N ASN A 376 8.81 -10.22 -9.89
CA ASN A 376 9.98 -10.98 -10.34
C ASN A 376 11.28 -10.16 -10.40
N LEU A 377 11.19 -8.82 -10.47
CA LEU A 377 12.34 -7.91 -10.41
C LEU A 377 12.80 -7.64 -8.97
N TYR A 378 12.15 -8.26 -7.99
CA TYR A 378 12.50 -8.19 -6.57
C TYR A 378 12.83 -9.58 -6.01
N THR A 379 13.21 -10.52 -6.88
CA THR A 379 13.53 -11.91 -6.52
C THR A 379 15.03 -12.09 -6.36
N ARG A 380 15.41 -13.11 -5.58
CA ARG A 380 16.79 -13.53 -5.41
C ARG A 380 17.47 -13.78 -6.76
N GLU A 381 16.82 -14.51 -7.65
CA GLU A 381 17.35 -14.89 -8.96
C GLU A 381 17.59 -13.68 -9.85
N PHE A 382 16.68 -12.69 -9.83
CA PHE A 382 16.93 -11.43 -10.55
C PHE A 382 18.15 -10.69 -10.00
N TYR A 383 18.30 -10.63 -8.68
CA TYR A 383 19.48 -10.01 -8.07
C TYR A 383 20.76 -10.78 -8.38
N GLU A 384 20.73 -12.11 -8.48
CA GLU A 384 21.88 -12.92 -8.89
C GLU A 384 22.27 -12.63 -10.35
N LEU A 385 21.28 -12.52 -11.24
CA LEU A 385 21.50 -12.12 -12.63
C LEU A 385 22.09 -10.70 -12.74
N SER A 386 21.60 -9.76 -11.94
CA SER A 386 22.11 -8.39 -11.93
C SER A 386 23.52 -8.31 -11.36
N ARG A 387 23.83 -9.08 -10.31
CA ARG A 387 25.17 -9.21 -9.74
C ARG A 387 26.17 -9.74 -10.77
N ARG A 388 25.78 -10.73 -11.57
CA ARG A 388 26.65 -11.37 -12.57
C ARG A 388 27.20 -10.40 -13.60
N VAL A 389 26.43 -9.38 -13.97
CA VAL A 389 26.83 -8.39 -14.98
C VAL A 389 27.56 -7.17 -14.40
N LEU A 390 27.73 -7.08 -13.07
CA LEU A 390 28.48 -6.00 -12.45
C LEU A 390 29.98 -6.30 -12.46
N LYS A 391 30.78 -5.27 -12.74
CA LYS A 391 32.25 -5.32 -12.57
C LYS A 391 32.63 -5.28 -11.08
N PRO A 392 33.87 -5.65 -10.72
CA PRO A 392 34.40 -5.38 -9.38
C PRO A 392 34.26 -3.90 -9.01
N GLY A 393 33.78 -3.60 -7.80
CA GLY A 393 33.43 -2.24 -7.38
C GLY A 393 32.13 -1.68 -7.99
N GLY A 394 31.39 -2.49 -8.76
CA GLY A 394 30.15 -2.08 -9.41
C GLY A 394 29.00 -1.85 -8.42
N VAL A 395 28.09 -0.95 -8.78
CA VAL A 395 26.98 -0.52 -7.91
C VAL A 395 25.63 -0.87 -8.55
N PHE A 396 24.78 -1.54 -7.79
CA PHE A 396 23.36 -1.73 -8.12
C PHE A 396 22.50 -0.72 -7.36
N VAL A 397 21.51 -0.13 -8.02
CA VAL A 397 20.45 0.64 -7.36
C VAL A 397 19.07 0.26 -7.89
N GLN A 398 18.08 0.21 -7.00
CA GLN A 398 16.68 -0.03 -7.36
C GLN A 398 15.74 0.74 -6.45
N TRP A 399 14.61 1.16 -7.02
CA TRP A 399 13.51 1.73 -6.27
C TRP A 399 12.78 0.70 -5.39
N LEU A 400 12.52 1.08 -4.14
CA LEU A 400 11.72 0.34 -3.18
C LEU A 400 10.50 1.18 -2.72
N PRO A 401 9.29 0.88 -3.22
CA PRO A 401 8.09 1.70 -2.99
C PRO A 401 7.44 1.46 -1.62
N TYR A 402 8.02 2.00 -0.55
CA TYR A 402 7.45 1.82 0.80
C TYR A 402 6.00 2.30 0.94
N HIS A 403 5.52 3.22 0.12
CA HIS A 403 4.14 3.72 0.16
C HIS A 403 3.15 2.80 -0.57
N GLN A 404 3.62 1.71 -1.19
CA GLN A 404 2.78 0.79 -1.99
C GLN A 404 2.86 -0.66 -1.51
N VAL A 405 3.92 -1.03 -0.79
CA VAL A 405 4.09 -2.37 -0.21
C VAL A 405 3.89 -2.32 1.30
N ASP A 406 3.30 -3.37 1.89
CA ASP A 406 3.20 -3.50 3.34
C ASP A 406 4.59 -3.68 4.00
N ASN A 407 4.66 -3.51 5.32
CA ASN A 407 5.92 -3.57 6.05
C ASN A 407 6.61 -4.94 5.94
N ALA A 408 5.83 -6.02 5.94
CA ALA A 408 6.33 -7.38 5.81
C ALA A 408 7.01 -7.62 4.45
N SER A 409 6.39 -7.16 3.36
CA SER A 409 6.94 -7.25 2.01
C SER A 409 8.16 -6.34 1.87
N LEU A 410 8.12 -5.14 2.45
CA LEU A 410 9.27 -4.22 2.46
C LEU A 410 10.51 -4.87 3.10
N LYS A 411 10.34 -5.49 4.28
CA LYS A 411 11.39 -6.27 4.97
C LYS A 411 11.83 -7.49 4.18
N MET A 412 10.90 -8.19 3.53
CA MET A 412 11.19 -9.35 2.69
C MET A 412 12.05 -8.98 1.47
N ILE A 413 11.71 -7.89 0.77
CA ILE A 413 12.50 -7.39 -0.37
C ILE A 413 13.90 -7.00 0.11
N ALA A 414 14.02 -6.24 1.20
CA ALA A 414 15.30 -5.87 1.78
C ALA A 414 16.14 -7.11 2.17
N ARG A 415 15.51 -8.12 2.78
CA ARG A 415 16.14 -9.40 3.13
C ARG A 415 16.66 -10.14 1.89
N THR A 416 15.82 -10.23 0.86
CA THR A 416 16.12 -10.90 -0.41
C THR A 416 17.27 -10.22 -1.13
N PHE A 417 17.24 -8.90 -1.17
CA PHE A 417 18.32 -8.08 -1.75
C PHE A 417 19.65 -8.31 -1.03
N GLN A 418 19.64 -8.30 0.30
CA GLN A 418 20.84 -8.46 1.12
C GLN A 418 21.43 -9.88 1.09
N ASP A 419 20.63 -10.89 0.72
CA ASP A 419 21.14 -12.24 0.51
C ASP A 419 22.13 -12.30 -0.67
N VAL A 420 21.92 -11.45 -1.68
CA VAL A 420 22.77 -11.39 -2.89
C VAL A 420 23.82 -10.30 -2.81
N TYR A 421 23.49 -9.15 -2.22
CA TYR A 421 24.38 -7.99 -2.04
C TYR A 421 24.75 -7.82 -0.55
N PRO A 422 25.93 -8.31 -0.11
CA PRO A 422 26.32 -8.29 1.30
C PRO A 422 26.37 -6.88 1.90
N HIS A 423 26.72 -5.90 1.07
CA HIS A 423 26.85 -4.48 1.43
C HIS A 423 25.68 -3.66 0.88
N ALA A 424 24.46 -4.04 1.27
CA ALA A 424 23.24 -3.30 0.96
C ALA A 424 23.11 -2.04 1.84
N THR A 425 22.63 -0.94 1.30
CA THR A 425 22.27 0.28 2.04
C THR A 425 20.89 0.76 1.60
N MET A 426 20.18 1.46 2.49
CA MET A 426 18.88 2.06 2.19
C MET A 426 18.97 3.59 2.28
N TRP A 427 18.32 4.24 1.31
CA TRP A 427 18.31 5.69 1.17
C TRP A 427 16.87 6.18 1.06
N LEU A 428 16.50 7.20 1.82
CA LEU A 428 15.19 7.82 1.82
C LEU A 428 15.27 9.20 1.14
N ASN A 429 14.45 9.48 0.15
CA ASN A 429 14.42 10.81 -0.45
C ASN A 429 13.95 11.86 0.58
N ARG A 430 14.48 13.09 0.50
CA ARG A 430 14.31 14.15 1.51
C ARG A 430 12.84 14.56 1.61
N PHE A 431 12.24 15.05 0.53
CA PHE A 431 10.92 15.71 0.61
C PHE A 431 9.77 14.88 0.07
N LYS A 432 10.03 13.75 -0.60
CA LYS A 432 9.02 12.92 -1.25
C LYS A 432 9.28 11.44 -1.01
N GLY A 433 8.19 10.69 -0.80
CA GLY A 433 8.21 9.41 -0.10
C GLY A 433 8.67 8.19 -0.87
N TYR A 434 9.97 8.13 -1.19
CA TYR A 434 10.57 6.97 -1.85
C TYR A 434 11.82 6.47 -1.14
N THR A 435 12.01 5.15 -1.15
CA THR A 435 13.22 4.50 -0.66
C THR A 435 13.99 3.90 -1.84
N LEU A 436 15.31 3.97 -1.81
CA LEU A 436 16.20 3.33 -2.77
C LEU A 436 17.04 2.28 -2.03
N LEU A 437 17.16 1.09 -2.64
CA LEU A 437 18.12 0.07 -2.25
C LEU A 437 19.37 0.23 -3.09
N LEU A 438 20.53 0.30 -2.44
CA LEU A 438 21.82 0.29 -3.12
C LEU A 438 22.64 -0.91 -2.65
N GLY A 439 23.19 -1.68 -3.58
CA GLY A 439 23.95 -2.90 -3.31
C GLY A 439 25.34 -2.84 -3.93
N THR A 440 26.32 -3.31 -3.16
CA THR A 440 27.72 -3.46 -3.56
C THR A 440 28.26 -4.82 -3.10
N LEU A 441 29.31 -5.32 -3.77
CA LEU A 441 29.99 -6.57 -3.40
C LEU A 441 31.13 -6.35 -2.42
N GLU A 442 31.77 -5.20 -2.50
CA GLU A 442 32.76 -4.71 -1.55
C GLU A 442 32.12 -3.69 -0.57
N PRO A 443 32.71 -3.47 0.62
CA PRO A 443 32.20 -2.46 1.55
C PRO A 443 32.15 -1.06 0.91
N LEU A 444 30.96 -0.45 0.95
CA LEU A 444 30.78 0.92 0.47
C LEU A 444 31.62 1.91 1.30
N GLN A 445 32.36 2.78 0.61
CA GLN A 445 33.09 3.90 1.18
C GLN A 445 32.75 5.16 0.38
N ILE A 446 32.33 6.21 1.07
CA ILE A 446 31.91 7.49 0.52
C ILE A 446 33.07 8.47 0.67
N ASP A 447 33.79 8.69 -0.42
CA ASP A 447 34.84 9.69 -0.50
C ASP A 447 34.22 11.08 -0.59
N VAL A 448 34.30 11.84 0.50
CA VAL A 448 33.66 13.16 0.61
C VAL A 448 34.31 14.17 -0.33
N ALA A 449 35.63 14.11 -0.55
CA ALA A 449 36.31 15.01 -1.47
C ALA A 449 35.87 14.77 -2.93
N ARG A 450 35.66 13.51 -3.30
CA ARG A 450 35.11 13.14 -4.61
C ARG A 450 33.65 13.55 -4.76
N LEU A 451 32.85 13.36 -3.71
CA LEU A 451 31.46 13.82 -3.68
C LEU A 451 31.40 15.34 -3.90
N ASP A 452 32.20 16.11 -3.17
CA ASP A 452 32.35 17.55 -3.34
C ASP A 452 32.75 17.93 -4.77
N ALA A 453 33.70 17.19 -5.37
CA ALA A 453 34.13 17.42 -6.75
C ALA A 453 33.00 17.20 -7.77
N HIS A 454 32.14 16.20 -7.57
CA HIS A 454 30.96 15.99 -8.40
C HIS A 454 29.96 17.15 -8.29
N PHE A 455 29.71 17.66 -7.07
CA PHE A 455 28.84 18.82 -6.85
C PHE A 455 29.41 20.13 -7.42
N ARG A 456 30.71 20.20 -7.71
CA ARG A 456 31.31 21.32 -8.45
C ARG A 456 31.14 21.21 -9.96
N THR A 457 30.67 20.08 -10.48
CA THR A 457 30.41 19.90 -11.92
C THR A 457 29.10 20.58 -12.29
N PRO A 458 29.09 21.64 -13.14
CA PRO A 458 27.89 22.46 -13.36
C PRO A 458 26.69 21.72 -13.95
N ALA A 459 26.91 20.65 -14.72
CA ALA A 459 25.82 19.84 -15.27
C ALA A 459 25.15 18.98 -14.20
N VAL A 460 25.95 18.39 -13.29
CA VAL A 460 25.45 17.56 -12.17
C VAL A 460 24.78 18.44 -11.12
N GLN A 461 25.38 19.58 -10.78
CA GLN A 461 24.84 20.53 -9.81
C GLN A 461 23.48 21.09 -10.24
N ARG A 462 23.33 21.48 -11.52
CA ARG A 462 22.04 21.97 -12.03
C ARG A 462 20.96 20.90 -11.99
N ASP A 463 21.29 19.68 -12.38
CA ASP A 463 20.33 18.57 -12.44
C ASP A 463 19.85 18.15 -11.03
N LEU A 464 20.76 18.13 -10.05
CA LEU A 464 20.44 17.89 -8.63
C LEU A 464 19.70 19.06 -7.96
N ALA A 465 19.97 20.31 -8.36
CA ALA A 465 19.27 21.47 -7.83
C ALA A 465 17.77 21.47 -8.17
N GLU A 466 17.38 20.86 -9.31
CA GLU A 466 15.96 20.67 -9.68
C GLU A 466 15.20 19.76 -8.71
N VAL A 467 15.91 18.91 -7.96
CA VAL A 467 15.34 18.05 -6.90
C VAL A 467 15.74 18.51 -5.51
N HIS A 468 16.13 19.78 -5.41
CA HIS A 468 16.46 20.44 -4.16
C HIS A 468 17.61 19.79 -3.38
N VAL A 469 18.59 19.25 -4.10
CA VAL A 469 19.85 18.73 -3.56
C VAL A 469 20.97 19.63 -4.06
N GLY A 470 21.26 20.71 -3.34
CA GLY A 470 22.27 21.69 -3.73
C GLY A 470 23.67 21.38 -3.23
N THR A 471 23.80 20.58 -2.17
CA THR A 471 25.09 20.31 -1.53
C THR A 471 25.32 18.81 -1.26
N PRO A 472 26.60 18.40 -1.14
CA PRO A 472 26.99 17.06 -0.70
C PRO A 472 26.31 16.63 0.60
N TRP A 473 26.16 17.54 1.56
CA TRP A 473 25.55 17.24 2.86
C TRP A 473 24.04 17.05 2.75
N GLN A 474 23.37 17.85 1.92
CA GLN A 474 21.95 17.66 1.60
C GLN A 474 21.72 16.31 0.89
N PHE A 475 22.64 15.87 0.03
CA PHE A 475 22.58 14.52 -0.55
C PHE A 475 22.72 13.42 0.52
N LEU A 476 23.63 13.60 1.47
CA LEU A 476 23.81 12.64 2.56
C LEU A 476 22.63 12.60 3.53
N GLU A 477 21.76 13.62 3.59
CA GLU A 477 20.47 13.56 4.31
C GLU A 477 19.54 12.46 3.82
N SER A 478 19.74 11.99 2.58
CA SER A 478 19.00 10.86 2.07
C SER A 478 19.48 9.51 2.60
N PHE A 479 20.60 9.44 3.33
CA PHE A 479 21.05 8.17 3.91
C PHE A 479 20.14 7.73 5.06
N ALA A 480 19.65 6.49 5.01
CA ALA A 480 18.79 5.93 6.05
C ALA A 480 19.45 4.77 6.81
N MET A 481 20.03 3.78 6.12
CA MET A 481 20.57 2.58 6.78
C MET A 481 21.84 2.06 6.11
N ARG A 482 22.84 1.71 6.94
CA ARG A 482 24.02 0.92 6.55
C ARG A 482 23.70 -0.58 6.55
N SER A 483 24.61 -1.39 6.01
CA SER A 483 24.37 -2.81 5.76
C SER A 483 24.04 -3.65 6.98
N ASP A 484 24.70 -3.46 8.11
CA ASP A 484 24.36 -4.19 9.34
C ASP A 484 22.96 -3.82 9.87
N THR A 485 22.50 -2.60 9.59
CA THR A 485 21.18 -2.13 10.00
C THR A 485 20.08 -2.55 9.04
N VAL A 486 20.33 -2.56 7.73
CA VAL A 486 19.47 -3.26 6.77
C VAL A 486 19.29 -4.72 7.19
N ARG A 487 20.35 -5.37 7.69
CA ARG A 487 20.28 -6.76 8.18
C ARG A 487 19.38 -6.91 9.39
N ARG A 488 19.50 -6.01 10.37
CA ARG A 488 18.63 -6.00 11.56
C ARG A 488 17.18 -5.69 11.19
N TYR A 489 16.95 -4.72 10.32
CA TYR A 489 15.63 -4.38 9.81
C TYR A 489 14.97 -5.57 9.10
N ALA A 490 15.74 -6.27 8.26
CA ALA A 490 15.32 -7.43 7.49
C ALA A 490 15.03 -8.70 8.33
N VAL A 491 15.53 -8.80 9.59
CA VAL A 491 15.23 -9.94 10.49
C VAL A 491 13.73 -10.10 10.73
N GLY A 492 12.95 -9.02 10.60
CA GLY A 492 11.49 -9.08 10.70
C GLY A 492 10.81 -9.90 9.59
N SER A 493 11.56 -10.41 8.58
CA SER A 493 11.06 -11.38 7.61
C SER A 493 11.97 -12.62 7.56
N ALA A 494 11.39 -13.80 7.83
CA ALA A 494 12.06 -15.09 7.69
C ALA A 494 12.06 -15.62 6.24
N ARG A 495 11.33 -14.97 5.31
CA ARG A 495 11.11 -15.47 3.95
C ARG A 495 11.97 -14.71 2.94
N LEU A 496 12.35 -15.39 1.87
CA LEU A 496 12.95 -14.79 0.67
C LEU A 496 11.90 -14.76 -0.44
N ASN A 497 11.93 -13.70 -1.26
CA ASN A 497 11.17 -13.64 -2.50
C ASN A 497 11.98 -14.31 -3.61
N THR A 498 11.43 -15.35 -4.21
CA THR A 498 12.11 -16.20 -5.21
C THR A 498 11.16 -16.52 -6.37
N TYR A 499 11.65 -17.10 -7.47
CA TYR A 499 10.76 -17.53 -8.56
C TYR A 499 9.77 -18.64 -8.13
N ASP A 500 10.20 -19.55 -7.27
CA ASP A 500 9.33 -20.63 -6.76
C ASP A 500 8.39 -20.14 -5.64
N HIS A 501 8.79 -19.07 -4.95
CA HIS A 501 8.01 -18.43 -3.89
C HIS A 501 7.95 -16.90 -4.08
N PRO A 502 7.18 -16.41 -5.07
CA PRO A 502 7.09 -15.00 -5.43
C PRO A 502 6.11 -14.25 -4.49
N TYR A 503 6.33 -14.31 -3.18
CA TYR A 503 5.43 -13.73 -2.17
C TYR A 503 5.07 -12.26 -2.45
N VAL A 504 6.02 -11.49 -2.99
CA VAL A 504 5.84 -10.07 -3.33
C VAL A 504 4.91 -9.85 -4.52
N GLU A 505 4.70 -10.85 -5.39
CA GLU A 505 3.69 -10.74 -6.45
C GLU A 505 2.27 -11.04 -5.93
N PHE A 506 2.18 -11.79 -4.83
CA PHE A 506 0.92 -12.25 -4.25
C PHE A 506 0.57 -11.59 -2.91
N TYR A 507 1.29 -10.53 -2.49
CA TYR A 507 1.01 -9.91 -1.19
C TYR A 507 -0.39 -9.31 -1.11
N GLY A 508 -0.88 -9.23 0.14
CA GLY A 508 -2.28 -9.13 0.49
C GLY A 508 -2.96 -7.85 0.03
N LEU A 509 -4.28 -7.98 -0.16
CA LEU A 509 -5.29 -6.92 -0.31
C LEU A 509 -5.37 -6.03 0.96
N SER A 510 -4.25 -5.58 1.50
CA SER A 510 -4.20 -4.72 2.69
C SER A 510 -4.60 -3.31 2.29
N TRP A 511 -5.71 -2.85 2.85
CA TRP A 511 -6.28 -1.51 2.66
C TRP A 511 -5.67 -0.47 3.62
N ARG A 512 -4.78 -0.87 4.54
CA ARG A 512 -4.09 0.08 5.39
C ARG A 512 -3.04 0.79 4.56
N ASP A 513 -3.12 2.12 4.56
CA ASP A 513 -2.06 2.98 4.04
C ASP A 513 -0.73 2.62 4.73
N PRO A 514 0.23 2.04 3.99
CA PRO A 514 1.44 1.50 4.59
C PRO A 514 2.44 2.61 4.93
N VAL A 515 2.21 3.87 4.51
CA VAL A 515 3.16 4.96 4.69
C VAL A 515 3.46 5.22 6.15
N ASP A 516 2.43 5.30 7.00
CA ASP A 516 2.59 5.56 8.44
C ASP A 516 3.45 4.50 9.12
N GLU A 517 3.10 3.22 8.92
CA GLU A 517 3.80 2.08 9.50
C GLU A 517 5.23 1.97 8.96
N ASN A 518 5.40 2.06 7.64
CA ASN A 518 6.70 1.91 7.01
C ASN A 518 7.65 3.06 7.35
N LEU A 519 7.17 4.31 7.34
CA LEU A 519 8.03 5.43 7.74
C LEU A 519 8.39 5.39 9.22
N ALA A 520 7.47 5.01 10.09
CA ALA A 520 7.78 4.85 11.51
C ALA A 520 8.87 3.79 11.72
N GLU A 521 8.76 2.64 11.06
CA GLU A 521 9.76 1.58 11.10
C GLU A 521 11.09 2.01 10.47
N LEU A 522 11.08 2.64 9.29
CA LEU A 522 12.30 3.15 8.66
C LEU A 522 13.00 4.19 9.54
N ALA A 523 12.24 5.08 10.19
CA ALA A 523 12.77 6.08 11.12
C ALA A 523 13.33 5.43 12.40
N HIS A 524 12.70 4.36 12.89
CA HIS A 524 13.18 3.60 14.06
C HIS A 524 14.55 2.99 13.82
N PHE A 525 14.79 2.47 12.62
CA PHE A 525 16.07 1.85 12.21
C PHE A 525 17.05 2.85 11.57
N ALA A 526 16.76 4.15 11.53
CA ALA A 526 17.61 5.13 10.86
C ALA A 526 18.97 5.33 11.55
N ASP A 527 20.03 5.15 10.78
CA ASP A 527 21.43 5.11 11.22
C ASP A 527 22.22 6.38 10.84
N ASP A 528 23.47 6.42 11.29
CA ASP A 528 24.42 7.50 11.01
C ASP A 528 25.32 7.13 9.81
N VAL A 529 25.59 8.09 8.92
CA VAL A 529 26.39 7.88 7.70
C VAL A 529 27.90 7.86 7.96
N THR A 530 28.36 8.37 9.10
CA THR A 530 29.78 8.49 9.50
C THR A 530 30.61 7.23 9.25
N PRO A 531 30.15 6.00 9.55
CA PRO A 531 30.93 4.79 9.34
C PRO A 531 31.28 4.50 7.87
N LEU A 532 30.57 5.14 6.93
CA LEU A 532 30.81 4.99 5.50
C LEU A 532 31.67 6.11 4.93
N LEU A 533 31.91 7.19 5.66
CA LEU A 533 32.63 8.36 5.14
C LEU A 533 34.14 8.12 5.16
N ALA A 534 34.78 8.30 4.01
CA ALA A 534 36.23 8.24 3.83
C ALA A 534 36.79 9.66 3.66
N PHE A 535 37.86 9.95 4.41
CA PHE A 535 38.47 11.28 4.51
C PHE A 535 39.97 11.27 4.23
N ALA A 536 40.42 10.42 3.30
CA ALA A 536 41.84 10.17 3.03
C ALA A 536 42.67 11.47 2.81
N ASP A 537 42.04 12.52 2.28
CA ASP A 537 42.67 13.80 1.97
C ASP A 537 42.19 14.99 2.85
N ALA A 538 41.38 14.76 3.89
CA ALA A 538 40.85 15.85 4.72
C ALA A 538 41.87 16.35 5.75
N SER A 539 41.94 17.67 5.92
CA SER A 539 42.80 18.29 6.94
C SER A 539 42.37 17.90 8.36
N PRO A 540 43.28 17.93 9.37
CA PRO A 540 42.92 17.63 10.76
C PRO A 540 41.78 18.50 11.32
N ALA A 541 41.69 19.76 10.88
CA ALA A 541 40.63 20.68 11.26
C ALA A 541 39.26 20.29 10.64
N GLU A 542 39.26 19.86 9.38
CA GLU A 542 38.06 19.32 8.75
C GLU A 542 37.62 18.04 9.46
N GLN A 543 38.57 17.16 9.78
CA GLN A 543 38.31 15.91 10.48
C GLN A 543 37.61 16.11 11.84
N GLN A 544 38.04 17.13 12.60
CA GLN A 544 37.42 17.49 13.87
C GLN A 544 36.00 18.06 13.74
N SER A 545 35.64 18.64 12.60
CA SER A 545 34.32 19.25 12.38
C SER A 545 33.23 18.27 11.94
N ILE A 546 33.62 17.09 11.43
CA ILE A 546 32.69 16.12 10.80
C ILE A 546 31.62 15.60 11.75
N PRO A 547 31.91 15.17 12.99
CA PRO A 547 30.87 14.65 13.88
C PRO A 547 29.77 15.68 14.15
N GLY A 548 30.15 16.97 14.26
CA GLY A 548 29.21 18.08 14.40
C GLY A 548 28.33 18.27 13.16
N ARG A 549 28.93 18.19 11.95
CA ARG A 549 28.17 18.29 10.69
C ARG A 549 27.19 17.14 10.52
N VAL A 550 27.62 15.91 10.79
CA VAL A 550 26.75 14.72 10.70
C VAL A 550 25.61 14.80 11.72
N ALA A 551 25.88 15.26 12.95
CA ALA A 551 24.83 15.46 13.96
C ALA A 551 23.75 16.48 13.52
N VAL A 552 24.15 17.56 12.84
CA VAL A 552 23.23 18.55 12.27
C VAL A 552 22.44 17.96 11.11
N GLN A 553 23.11 17.31 10.16
CA GLN A 553 22.51 16.60 9.02
C GLN A 553 21.42 15.62 9.50
N ARG A 554 21.71 14.82 10.53
CA ARG A 554 20.75 13.83 11.07
C ARG A 554 19.55 14.47 11.75
N ARG A 555 19.70 15.68 12.30
CA ARG A 555 18.57 16.45 12.86
C ARG A 555 17.70 17.01 11.75
N ILE A 556 18.31 17.56 10.69
CA ILE A 556 17.59 18.07 9.52
C ILE A 556 16.78 16.95 8.88
N ALA A 557 17.41 15.82 8.54
CA ALA A 557 16.73 14.66 7.95
C ALA A 557 15.52 14.20 8.79
N ARG A 558 15.68 14.10 10.12
CA ARG A 558 14.57 13.74 11.03
C ARG A 558 13.41 14.74 11.00
N TYR A 559 13.71 16.04 10.99
CA TYR A 559 12.67 17.07 10.90
C TYR A 559 11.98 17.05 9.54
N ILE A 560 12.71 16.82 8.46
CA ILE A 560 12.11 16.67 7.13
C ILE A 560 11.18 15.44 7.08
N THR A 561 11.63 14.26 7.54
CA THR A 561 10.80 13.05 7.56
C THR A 561 9.54 13.21 8.40
N ARG A 562 9.65 13.84 9.58
CA ARG A 562 8.48 14.16 10.43
C ARG A 562 7.56 15.17 9.77
N GLY A 563 8.13 16.18 9.11
CA GLY A 563 7.39 17.19 8.36
C GLY A 563 6.57 16.57 7.22
N TYR A 564 7.20 15.64 6.48
CA TYR A 564 6.56 14.88 5.43
C TYR A 564 5.44 13.98 5.97
N LEU A 565 5.70 13.22 7.04
CA LEU A 565 4.71 12.34 7.67
C LEU A 565 3.49 13.12 8.18
N ALA A 566 3.72 14.27 8.81
CA ALA A 566 2.64 15.16 9.25
C ALA A 566 1.81 15.67 8.05
N ASN A 567 2.46 16.11 6.98
CA ASN A 567 1.77 16.52 5.76
C ASN A 567 0.98 15.37 5.11
N TRP A 568 1.53 14.14 5.10
CA TRP A 568 0.83 12.94 4.62
C TRP A 568 -0.45 12.67 5.42
N ARG A 569 -0.40 12.85 6.74
CA ARG A 569 -1.55 12.81 7.65
C ARG A 569 -2.50 13.99 7.54
N ARG A 570 -2.27 14.90 6.58
CA ARG A 570 -2.99 16.17 6.40
C ARG A 570 -2.86 17.14 7.60
N GLN A 571 -1.83 16.95 8.44
CA GLN A 571 -1.48 17.82 9.57
C GLN A 571 -0.49 18.91 9.12
N LEU A 572 -0.93 19.80 8.22
CA LEU A 572 -0.05 20.78 7.57
C LEU A 572 0.67 21.75 8.53
N GLN A 573 0.04 22.08 9.66
CA GLN A 573 0.64 22.95 10.67
C GLN A 573 1.81 22.28 11.39
N ASP A 574 1.67 20.99 11.73
CA ASP A 574 2.74 20.19 12.30
C ASP A 574 3.87 20.00 11.30
N GLY A 575 3.53 19.72 10.04
CA GLY A 575 4.51 19.61 8.96
C GLY A 575 5.31 20.90 8.78
N THR A 576 4.62 22.04 8.74
CA THR A 576 5.23 23.37 8.69
C THR A 576 6.13 23.64 9.90
N ARG A 577 5.71 23.24 11.10
CA ARG A 577 6.50 23.39 12.34
C ARG A 577 7.80 22.58 12.26
N GLU A 578 7.76 21.34 11.79
CA GLU A 578 8.96 20.51 11.64
C GLU A 578 9.89 21.06 10.54
N TYR A 579 9.38 21.45 9.38
CA TYR A 579 10.20 22.08 8.34
C TYR A 579 10.84 23.40 8.80
N ARG A 580 10.15 24.22 9.62
CA ARG A 580 10.77 25.42 10.23
C ARG A 580 11.91 25.07 11.18
N LYS A 581 11.84 23.95 11.90
CA LYS A 581 12.97 23.48 12.74
C LYS A 581 14.16 23.07 11.87
N ALA A 582 13.91 22.41 10.74
CA ALA A 582 14.93 22.06 9.76
C ALA A 582 15.57 23.32 9.14
N LEU A 583 14.76 24.31 8.74
CA LEU A 583 15.24 25.57 8.16
C LEU A 583 16.09 26.40 9.13
N LYS A 584 15.85 26.31 10.45
CA LYS A 584 16.72 26.97 11.44
C LYS A 584 18.14 26.39 11.47
N LEU A 585 18.30 25.12 11.08
CA LEU A 585 19.60 24.44 11.05
C LEU A 585 20.33 24.62 9.71
N ASP A 586 19.59 24.69 8.61
CA ASP A 586 20.11 25.12 7.30
C ASP A 586 19.19 26.20 6.68
N PRO A 587 19.44 27.51 6.97
CA PRO A 587 18.63 28.61 6.45
C PRO A 587 18.71 28.78 4.93
N HIS A 588 19.70 28.18 4.28
CA HIS A 588 19.94 28.33 2.84
C HIS A 588 19.34 27.18 2.04
N ASP A 589 18.75 26.18 2.70
CA ASP A 589 18.17 25.02 2.03
C ASP A 589 16.92 25.39 1.23
N ASP A 590 17.07 25.47 -0.09
CA ASP A 590 15.97 25.77 -0.99
C ASP A 590 14.92 24.65 -1.05
N GLY A 591 15.27 23.41 -0.69
CA GLY A 591 14.34 22.30 -0.58
C GLY A 591 13.42 22.41 0.64
N ILE A 592 13.96 22.82 1.78
CA ILE A 592 13.14 23.08 2.97
C ILE A 592 12.28 24.33 2.73
N LYS A 593 12.83 25.38 2.12
CA LYS A 593 12.04 26.56 1.70
C LYS A 593 10.97 26.18 0.67
N PHE A 594 11.27 25.27 -0.25
CA PHE A 594 10.31 24.73 -1.21
C PHE A 594 9.23 23.92 -0.48
N ALA A 595 9.57 23.02 0.43
CA ALA A 595 8.61 22.28 1.25
C ALA A 595 7.72 23.22 2.11
N LEU A 596 8.27 24.36 2.55
CA LEU A 596 7.54 25.45 3.23
C LEU A 596 6.79 26.39 2.27
N GLY A 597 7.13 26.37 0.98
CA GLY A 597 6.88 27.45 0.02
C GLY A 597 6.47 26.97 -1.37
N VAL A 598 5.95 25.75 -1.52
CA VAL A 598 5.35 25.21 -2.76
C VAL A 598 4.32 26.21 -3.32
N ALA A 599 3.67 26.97 -2.45
CA ALA A 599 2.87 28.13 -2.80
C ALA A 599 3.62 29.19 -3.66
N ALA A 600 4.80 29.63 -3.25
CA ALA A 600 5.48 30.82 -3.79
C ALA A 600 6.04 30.69 -5.22
N VAL A 601 6.65 29.55 -5.57
CA VAL A 601 7.16 29.31 -6.94
C VAL A 601 5.98 29.12 -7.91
N HIS A 602 5.00 28.30 -7.51
CA HIS A 602 3.78 28.09 -8.28
C HIS A 602 2.99 29.40 -8.45
N LYS A 603 3.05 30.30 -7.46
CA LYS A 603 2.44 31.64 -7.50
C LYS A 603 3.13 32.52 -8.54
N ARG A 604 4.46 32.58 -8.53
CA ARG A 604 5.24 33.38 -9.50
C ARG A 604 4.97 32.94 -10.94
N ASP A 605 4.99 31.64 -11.20
CA ASP A 605 4.81 31.14 -12.56
C ASP A 605 3.37 31.33 -13.06
N ALA A 606 2.37 31.16 -12.18
CA ALA A 606 0.98 31.42 -12.51
C ALA A 606 0.71 32.92 -12.74
N LEU A 607 1.37 33.81 -11.98
CA LEU A 607 1.30 35.26 -12.21
C LEU A 607 1.89 35.64 -13.57
N ALA A 608 3.08 35.13 -13.91
CA ALA A 608 3.72 35.38 -15.20
C ALA A 608 2.90 34.84 -16.39
N ALA A 609 2.17 33.73 -16.20
CA ALA A 609 1.24 33.21 -17.19
C ALA A 609 0.02 34.14 -17.38
N LEU A 610 -0.53 34.69 -16.29
CA LEU A 610 -1.66 35.64 -16.35
C LEU A 610 -1.28 36.99 -16.95
N GLU A 611 -0.03 37.43 -16.81
CA GLU A 611 0.48 38.61 -17.51
C GLU A 611 0.44 38.44 -19.03
N ARG A 612 0.66 37.21 -19.51
CA ARG A 612 0.59 36.87 -20.95
C ARG A 612 -0.84 36.59 -21.40
N ARG A 613 -1.63 35.93 -20.55
CA ARG A 613 -3.00 35.50 -20.83
C ARG A 613 -3.89 35.69 -19.59
N PRO A 614 -4.55 36.85 -19.44
CA PRO A 614 -5.34 37.18 -18.25
C PRO A 614 -6.55 36.26 -18.00
N ASP A 615 -7.02 35.57 -19.03
CA ASP A 615 -8.15 34.63 -19.03
C ASP A 615 -7.73 33.16 -18.89
N ASP A 616 -6.47 32.89 -18.51
CA ASP A 616 -6.01 31.52 -18.28
C ASP A 616 -6.62 30.93 -16.99
N ILE A 617 -7.74 30.22 -17.16
CA ILE A 617 -8.50 29.53 -16.10
C ILE A 617 -7.58 28.67 -15.23
N LYS A 618 -6.59 28.01 -15.85
CA LYS A 618 -5.63 27.16 -15.16
C LYS A 618 -4.78 27.94 -14.16
N SER A 619 -4.17 29.04 -14.59
CA SER A 619 -3.36 29.89 -13.70
C SER A 619 -4.21 30.58 -12.64
N LEU A 620 -5.44 30.98 -12.95
CA LEU A 620 -6.39 31.50 -11.97
C LEU A 620 -6.76 30.46 -10.91
N SER A 621 -7.08 29.23 -11.31
CA SER A 621 -7.39 28.13 -10.40
C SER A 621 -6.20 27.79 -9.50
N LYS A 622 -4.99 27.78 -10.09
CA LYS A 622 -3.74 27.54 -9.38
C LYS A 622 -3.45 28.62 -8.33
N LEU A 623 -3.64 29.91 -8.67
CA LEU A 623 -3.50 31.01 -7.71
C LEU A 623 -4.57 30.98 -6.62
N GLY A 624 -5.81 30.63 -6.95
CA GLY A 624 -6.88 30.48 -5.96
C GLY A 624 -6.55 29.39 -4.94
N TYR A 625 -6.03 28.25 -5.41
CA TYR A 625 -5.59 27.16 -4.54
C TYR A 625 -4.40 27.56 -3.66
N ILE A 626 -3.42 28.28 -4.22
CA ILE A 626 -2.28 28.79 -3.47
C ILE A 626 -2.73 29.76 -2.37
N ALA A 627 -3.59 30.73 -2.72
CA ALA A 627 -4.13 31.69 -1.76
C ALA A 627 -4.91 31.00 -0.63
N TRP A 628 -5.69 29.97 -0.96
CA TRP A 628 -6.40 29.16 0.02
C TRP A 628 -5.43 28.46 0.99
N ASN A 629 -4.36 27.84 0.49
CA ASN A 629 -3.31 27.22 1.31
C ASN A 629 -2.51 28.22 2.15
N GLU A 630 -2.30 29.44 1.64
CA GLU A 630 -1.67 30.54 2.38
C GLU A 630 -2.59 31.14 3.47
N GLY A 631 -3.87 30.74 3.50
CA GLY A 631 -4.88 31.28 4.40
C GLY A 631 -5.46 32.63 3.95
N ASP A 632 -5.11 33.12 2.76
CA ASP A 632 -5.68 34.31 2.14
C ASP A 632 -6.98 33.94 1.41
N TYR A 633 -8.02 33.69 2.20
CA TYR A 633 -9.31 33.24 1.68
C TYR A 633 -10.03 34.29 0.82
N ASP A 634 -9.75 35.57 1.03
CA ASP A 634 -10.31 36.65 0.20
C ASP A 634 -9.75 36.60 -1.23
N GLU A 635 -8.44 36.41 -1.36
CA GLU A 635 -7.80 36.22 -2.64
C GLU A 635 -8.22 34.90 -3.30
N ALA A 636 -8.32 33.81 -2.52
CA ALA A 636 -8.84 32.54 -3.02
C ALA A 636 -10.24 32.69 -3.63
N VAL A 637 -11.15 33.34 -2.90
CA VAL A 637 -12.52 33.63 -3.38
C VAL A 637 -12.49 34.49 -4.64
N ARG A 638 -11.65 35.53 -4.70
CA ARG A 638 -11.50 36.37 -5.91
C ARG A 638 -11.12 35.52 -7.11
N ARG A 639 -10.09 34.69 -6.99
CA ARG A 639 -9.56 33.87 -8.10
C ARG A 639 -10.56 32.82 -8.56
N PHE A 640 -11.20 32.10 -7.65
CA PHE A 640 -12.23 31.12 -8.04
C PHE A 640 -13.48 31.78 -8.64
N ARG A 641 -13.85 32.99 -8.21
CA ARG A 641 -14.90 33.77 -8.90
C ARG A 641 -14.50 34.19 -10.31
N GLN A 642 -13.24 34.56 -10.53
CA GLN A 642 -12.72 34.84 -11.88
C GLN A 642 -12.78 33.59 -12.77
N VAL A 643 -12.41 32.42 -12.22
CA VAL A 643 -12.59 31.13 -12.93
C VAL A 643 -14.06 30.93 -13.32
N LEU A 644 -15.00 31.12 -12.41
CA LEU A 644 -16.43 30.94 -12.68
C LEU A 644 -17.03 31.98 -13.62
N ALA A 645 -16.43 33.17 -13.71
CA ALA A 645 -16.82 34.19 -14.68
C ALA A 645 -16.42 33.79 -16.11
N LEU A 646 -15.33 33.04 -16.26
CA LEU A 646 -14.85 32.51 -17.53
C LEU A 646 -15.55 31.19 -17.88
N ASP A 647 -15.78 30.33 -16.88
CA ASP A 647 -16.48 29.05 -17.02
C ASP A 647 -17.33 28.73 -15.78
N ALA A 648 -18.64 28.96 -15.90
CA ALA A 648 -19.60 28.70 -14.84
C ALA A 648 -19.91 27.20 -14.62
N GLN A 649 -19.39 26.29 -15.45
CA GLN A 649 -19.57 24.84 -15.32
C GLN A 649 -18.44 24.16 -14.53
N GLN A 650 -17.43 24.93 -14.08
CA GLN A 650 -16.33 24.44 -13.25
C GLN A 650 -16.78 24.09 -11.82
N ALA A 651 -17.26 22.85 -11.63
CA ALA A 651 -17.66 22.35 -10.32
C ALA A 651 -16.53 22.42 -9.26
N SER A 652 -15.27 22.24 -9.66
CA SER A 652 -14.09 22.34 -8.78
C SER A 652 -13.94 23.73 -8.16
N ALA A 653 -14.17 24.80 -8.92
CA ALA A 653 -14.12 26.17 -8.42
C ALA A 653 -15.24 26.45 -7.39
N TYR A 654 -16.42 25.84 -7.55
CA TYR A 654 -17.49 25.89 -6.56
C TYR A 654 -17.13 25.15 -5.27
N VAL A 655 -16.47 23.98 -5.34
CA VAL A 655 -15.96 23.27 -4.15
C VAL A 655 -14.98 24.17 -3.39
N HIS A 656 -13.99 24.75 -4.07
CA HIS A 656 -13.01 25.61 -3.42
C HIS A 656 -13.60 26.93 -2.88
N LEU A 657 -14.61 27.49 -3.53
CA LEU A 657 -15.40 28.59 -2.95
C LEU A 657 -16.14 28.15 -1.70
N GLY A 658 -16.73 26.95 -1.70
CA GLY A 658 -17.37 26.35 -0.54
C GLY A 658 -16.42 26.31 0.67
N VAL A 659 -15.22 25.77 0.49
CA VAL A 659 -14.21 25.70 1.56
C VAL A 659 -13.74 27.10 1.98
N SER A 660 -13.49 27.99 1.03
CA SER A 660 -12.99 29.35 1.32
C SER A 660 -14.02 30.18 2.09
N TYR A 661 -15.30 30.10 1.71
CA TYR A 661 -16.38 30.76 2.46
C TYR A 661 -16.59 30.18 3.86
N ALA A 662 -16.43 28.86 4.02
CA ALA A 662 -16.50 28.24 5.34
C ALA A 662 -15.39 28.79 6.25
N ALA A 663 -14.17 28.96 5.73
CA ALA A 663 -13.05 29.52 6.47
C ALA A 663 -13.24 31.02 6.81
N GLN A 664 -13.99 31.76 6.00
CA GLN A 664 -14.44 33.13 6.28
C GLN A 664 -15.68 33.19 7.18
N GLU A 665 -16.18 32.04 7.63
CA GLU A 665 -17.44 31.89 8.39
C GLU A 665 -18.68 32.42 7.65
N ASN A 666 -18.63 32.54 6.32
CA ASN A 666 -19.77 32.83 5.47
C ASN A 666 -20.50 31.53 5.12
N PHE A 667 -21.14 30.95 6.12
CA PHE A 667 -21.71 29.60 6.03
C PHE A 667 -22.80 29.47 4.95
N ALA A 668 -23.62 30.50 4.75
CA ALA A 668 -24.66 30.49 3.72
C ALA A 668 -24.07 30.41 2.30
N ALA A 669 -23.06 31.23 2.00
CA ALA A 669 -22.38 31.20 0.71
C ALA A 669 -21.59 29.89 0.50
N SER A 670 -21.00 29.35 1.57
CA SER A 670 -20.32 28.06 1.55
C SER A 670 -21.26 26.92 1.15
N ILE A 671 -22.41 26.79 1.83
CA ILE A 671 -23.41 25.76 1.54
C ILE A 671 -23.97 25.92 0.12
N ALA A 672 -24.21 27.16 -0.32
CA ALA A 672 -24.70 27.43 -1.68
C ALA A 672 -23.68 27.01 -2.75
N ALA A 673 -22.40 27.31 -2.56
CA ALA A 673 -21.33 26.90 -3.48
C ALA A 673 -21.20 25.38 -3.55
N TYR A 674 -21.24 24.69 -2.40
CA TYR A 674 -21.24 23.24 -2.33
C TYR A 674 -22.44 22.62 -3.06
N ARG A 675 -23.67 23.07 -2.80
CA ARG A 675 -24.86 22.58 -3.52
C ARG A 675 -24.73 22.79 -5.02
N LYS A 676 -24.18 23.92 -5.46
CA LYS A 676 -23.95 24.18 -6.89
C LYS A 676 -22.94 23.21 -7.51
N ALA A 677 -21.87 22.87 -6.80
CA ALA A 677 -20.92 21.85 -7.24
C ALA A 677 -21.61 20.47 -7.38
N GLN A 678 -22.46 20.11 -6.43
CA GLN A 678 -23.24 18.88 -6.45
C GLN A 678 -24.24 18.83 -7.63
N ASP A 679 -24.90 19.95 -7.94
CA ASP A 679 -25.84 20.03 -9.07
C ASP A 679 -25.13 19.87 -10.43
N LEU A 680 -23.91 20.40 -10.55
CA LEU A 680 -23.11 20.30 -11.78
C LEU A 680 -22.51 18.90 -11.99
N ARG A 681 -22.20 18.20 -10.89
CA ARG A 681 -21.46 16.93 -10.87
C ARG A 681 -22.07 16.01 -9.82
N ALA A 682 -22.95 15.11 -10.27
CA ALA A 682 -23.66 14.17 -9.40
C ALA A 682 -22.71 13.20 -8.64
N ASP A 683 -21.53 12.93 -9.20
CA ASP A 683 -20.46 12.15 -8.58
C ASP A 683 -19.87 12.81 -7.31
N LEU A 684 -19.98 14.14 -7.16
CA LEU A 684 -19.46 14.87 -5.99
C LEU A 684 -20.42 14.87 -4.79
N ALA A 685 -21.64 14.34 -4.93
CA ALA A 685 -22.69 14.41 -3.92
C ALA A 685 -22.26 13.86 -2.54
N GLY A 686 -21.50 12.76 -2.53
CA GLY A 686 -21.00 12.16 -1.28
C GLY A 686 -20.00 13.04 -0.54
N VAL A 687 -18.98 13.54 -1.27
CA VAL A 687 -17.88 14.35 -0.72
C VAL A 687 -18.39 15.72 -0.24
N VAL A 688 -19.23 16.35 -1.06
CA VAL A 688 -19.76 17.67 -0.77
C VAL A 688 -20.84 17.64 0.32
N GLY A 689 -21.61 16.55 0.40
CA GLY A 689 -22.61 16.36 1.45
C GLY A 689 -22.02 16.39 2.87
N GLN A 690 -20.86 15.75 3.07
CA GLN A 690 -20.14 15.81 4.36
C GLN A 690 -19.65 17.23 4.69
N SER A 691 -19.17 17.96 3.67
CA SER A 691 -18.72 19.34 3.83
C SER A 691 -19.87 20.28 4.22
N ILE A 692 -21.07 20.06 3.68
CA ILE A 692 -22.28 20.81 4.05
C ILE A 692 -22.66 20.54 5.52
N ASP A 693 -22.63 19.28 5.98
CA ASP A 693 -22.94 18.95 7.39
C ASP A 693 -21.96 19.63 8.36
N LEU A 694 -20.67 19.62 8.04
CA LEU A 694 -19.64 20.31 8.83
C LEU A 694 -19.92 21.82 8.92
N VAL A 695 -20.24 22.46 7.79
CA VAL A 695 -20.53 23.90 7.74
C VAL A 695 -21.80 24.26 8.50
N GLU A 696 -22.84 23.42 8.42
CA GLU A 696 -24.07 23.60 9.21
C GLU A 696 -23.81 23.50 10.71
N ARG A 697 -22.92 22.59 11.14
CA ARG A 697 -22.52 22.49 12.56
C ARG A 697 -21.70 23.68 13.01
N LEU A 698 -20.76 24.16 12.18
CA LEU A 698 -20.00 25.40 12.44
C LEU A 698 -20.94 26.61 12.56
N ARG A 699 -21.95 26.69 11.69
CA ARG A 699 -23.00 27.71 11.76
C ARG A 699 -23.75 27.65 13.08
N ARG A 700 -24.21 26.46 13.49
CA ARG A 700 -24.90 26.26 14.78
C ARG A 700 -24.00 26.58 15.98
N ALA A 701 -22.71 26.25 15.93
CA ALA A 701 -21.75 26.59 16.97
C ALA A 701 -21.58 28.10 17.13
N ARG A 702 -21.70 28.85 16.03
CA ARG A 702 -21.69 30.32 16.06
C ARG A 702 -23.01 30.91 16.54
N GLU A 703 -24.14 30.34 16.12
CA GLU A 703 -25.49 30.77 16.54
C GLU A 703 -25.76 30.46 18.03
N HIS A 704 -25.15 29.38 18.54
CA HIS A 704 -25.30 28.92 19.93
C HIS A 704 -23.92 28.76 20.60
N PRO A 705 -23.16 29.85 20.82
CA PRO A 705 -21.76 29.77 21.27
C PRO A 705 -21.61 29.24 22.70
N ASN A 706 -22.67 29.27 23.49
CA ASN A 706 -22.70 28.82 24.87
C ASN A 706 -23.28 27.41 25.05
N ASP A 707 -23.56 26.68 23.97
CA ASP A 707 -24.04 25.31 24.05
C ASP A 707 -22.85 24.32 24.09
N PRO A 708 -22.57 23.66 25.23
CA PRO A 708 -21.47 22.71 25.34
C PRO A 708 -21.64 21.49 24.42
N ALA A 709 -22.87 21.08 24.11
CA ALA A 709 -23.13 19.92 23.25
C ALA A 709 -22.74 20.20 21.78
N VAL A 710 -22.89 21.45 21.33
CA VAL A 710 -22.50 21.86 19.98
C VAL A 710 -20.97 21.84 19.85
N HIS A 711 -20.24 22.35 20.85
CA HIS A 711 -18.77 22.28 20.86
C HIS A 711 -18.26 20.84 20.99
N ALA A 712 -18.88 20.00 21.83
CA ALA A 712 -18.50 18.58 21.95
C ALA A 712 -18.67 17.83 20.62
N ARG A 713 -19.82 17.98 19.94
CA ARG A 713 -20.07 17.35 18.63
C ARG A 713 -19.19 17.90 17.52
N LEU A 714 -18.82 19.18 17.58
CA LEU A 714 -17.86 19.77 16.65
C LEU A 714 -16.45 19.21 16.89
N GLY A 715 -16.08 19.01 18.17
CA GLY A 715 -14.84 18.35 18.56
C GLY A 715 -14.76 16.91 18.08
N GLU A 716 -15.83 16.12 18.23
CA GLU A 716 -15.91 14.74 17.70
C GLU A 716 -15.75 14.68 16.19
N LEU A 717 -16.33 15.64 15.47
CA LEU A 717 -16.20 15.72 14.03
C LEU A 717 -14.77 16.06 13.61
N TYR A 718 -14.15 17.05 14.24
CA TYR A 718 -12.72 17.35 14.00
C TYR A 718 -11.82 16.17 14.35
N ALA A 719 -12.14 15.41 15.40
CA ALA A 719 -11.41 14.20 15.76
C ALA A 719 -11.60 13.09 14.72
N SER A 720 -12.80 12.91 14.16
CA SER A 720 -13.05 11.96 13.06
C SER A 720 -12.28 12.33 11.78
N ASP A 721 -12.05 13.62 11.57
CA ASP A 721 -11.23 14.19 10.50
C ASP A 721 -9.72 14.25 10.87
N ARG A 722 -9.32 13.67 12.00
CA ARG A 722 -7.94 13.64 12.54
C ARG A 722 -7.32 15.02 12.79
N ARG A 723 -8.14 16.07 12.94
CA ARG A 723 -7.74 17.45 13.29
C ARG A 723 -7.76 17.64 14.80
N PHE A 724 -6.89 16.94 15.51
CA PHE A 724 -6.92 16.82 16.97
C PHE A 724 -6.73 18.15 17.71
N ASP A 725 -5.91 19.09 17.22
CA ASP A 725 -5.77 20.44 17.81
C ASP A 725 -7.11 21.18 17.90
N ARG A 726 -7.88 21.18 16.80
CA ARG A 726 -9.20 21.82 16.73
C ARG A 726 -10.23 21.06 17.55
N ALA A 727 -10.12 19.74 17.59
CA ALA A 727 -10.95 18.92 18.46
C ALA A 727 -10.72 19.30 19.93
N ILE A 728 -9.46 19.43 20.36
CA ILE A 728 -9.07 19.86 21.70
C ILE A 728 -9.60 21.25 22.02
N GLU A 729 -9.46 22.25 21.14
CA GLU A 729 -10.04 23.59 21.34
C GLU A 729 -11.55 23.54 21.59
N CYS A 730 -12.26 22.68 20.83
CA CYS A 730 -13.69 22.47 20.99
C CYS A 730 -14.03 21.78 22.32
N PHE A 731 -13.28 20.75 22.72
CA PHE A 731 -13.48 20.08 24.00
C PHE A 731 -13.10 20.95 25.20
N GLU A 732 -12.06 21.79 25.09
CA GLU A 732 -11.71 22.82 26.07
C GLU A 732 -12.86 23.82 26.26
N LYS A 733 -13.46 24.31 25.17
CA LYS A 733 -14.65 25.16 25.23
C LYS A 733 -15.85 24.44 25.83
N ALA A 734 -16.12 23.20 25.41
CA ALA A 734 -17.23 22.41 25.93
C ALA A 734 -17.10 22.18 27.45
N THR A 735 -15.90 21.84 27.93
CA THR A 735 -15.63 21.64 29.36
C THR A 735 -15.54 22.94 30.15
N ALA A 736 -15.22 24.08 29.53
CA ALA A 736 -15.33 25.39 30.16
C ALA A 736 -16.80 25.81 30.35
N LEU A 737 -17.68 25.49 29.39
CA LEU A 737 -19.11 25.76 29.45
C LEU A 737 -19.86 24.77 30.36
N ALA A 738 -19.37 23.54 30.51
CA ALA A 738 -19.91 22.50 31.38
C ALA A 738 -18.80 21.89 32.28
N PRO A 739 -18.28 22.64 33.27
CA PRO A 739 -17.15 22.21 34.11
C PRO A 739 -17.47 21.02 35.02
N ASP A 740 -18.76 20.78 35.29
CA ASP A 740 -19.23 19.70 36.16
C ASP A 740 -19.53 18.41 35.40
N SER A 741 -19.14 18.30 34.13
CA SER A 741 -19.29 17.09 33.32
C SER A 741 -18.02 16.22 33.41
N PRO A 742 -18.06 15.06 34.10
CA PRO A 742 -16.90 14.16 34.16
C PRO A 742 -16.53 13.63 32.78
N GLU A 743 -17.54 13.28 31.97
CA GLU A 743 -17.35 12.68 30.64
C GLU A 743 -16.68 13.66 29.65
N GLY A 744 -17.01 14.95 29.72
CA GLY A 744 -16.34 15.98 28.93
C GLY A 744 -14.85 16.10 29.30
N LEU A 745 -14.53 16.05 30.59
CA LEU A 745 -13.15 16.11 31.09
C LEU A 745 -12.35 14.85 30.74
N PHE A 746 -12.95 13.66 30.83
CA PHE A 746 -12.32 12.41 30.41
C PHE A 746 -12.08 12.37 28.90
N THR A 747 -13.02 12.88 28.11
CA THR A 747 -12.86 13.02 26.65
C THR A 747 -11.71 13.96 26.33
N LEU A 748 -11.68 15.16 26.92
CA LEU A 748 -10.58 16.11 26.75
C LEU A 748 -9.23 15.52 27.17
N ALA A 749 -9.18 14.80 28.30
CA ALA A 749 -7.97 14.17 28.80
C ALA A 749 -7.38 13.13 27.82
N ARG A 750 -8.24 12.31 27.20
CA ARG A 750 -7.80 11.35 26.16
C ARG A 750 -7.25 12.04 24.92
N TYR A 751 -7.81 13.18 24.52
CA TYR A 751 -7.29 13.92 23.36
C TYR A 751 -5.99 14.65 23.69
N TYR A 752 -5.82 15.17 24.90
CA TYR A 752 -4.51 15.64 25.36
C TYR A 752 -3.48 14.51 25.41
N GLU A 753 -3.86 13.31 25.86
CA GLU A 753 -2.99 12.13 25.87
C GLU A 753 -2.57 11.73 24.44
N ALA A 754 -3.50 11.74 23.49
CA ALA A 754 -3.22 11.45 22.08
C ALA A 754 -2.24 12.44 21.43
N GLU A 755 -2.23 13.70 21.88
CA GLU A 755 -1.34 14.77 21.40
C GLU A 755 -0.07 14.93 22.27
N GLU A 756 0.25 13.96 23.13
CA GLU A 756 1.41 13.98 24.05
C GLU A 756 1.45 15.20 24.99
N ARG A 757 0.29 15.81 25.25
CA ARG A 757 0.09 16.92 26.20
C ARG A 757 -0.13 16.37 27.61
N ASP A 758 0.86 15.61 28.09
CA ASP A 758 0.76 14.76 29.27
C ASP A 758 0.38 15.53 30.55
N LEU A 759 0.84 16.79 30.68
CA LEU A 759 0.53 17.65 31.82
C LEU A 759 -0.94 18.05 31.86
N GLU A 760 -1.48 18.46 30.72
CA GLU A 760 -2.88 18.87 30.58
C GLU A 760 -3.82 17.69 30.68
N ALA A 761 -3.45 16.54 30.09
CA ALA A 761 -4.17 15.28 30.25
C ALA A 761 -4.28 14.87 31.73
N LEU A 762 -3.17 14.89 32.49
CA LEU A 762 -3.19 14.58 33.93
C LEU A 762 -4.13 15.50 34.70
N ARG A 763 -4.09 16.82 34.43
CA ARG A 763 -4.99 17.80 35.08
C ARG A 763 -6.46 17.55 34.72
N ALA A 764 -6.75 17.22 33.47
CA ALA A 764 -8.11 16.92 33.02
C ALA A 764 -8.63 15.62 33.65
N TYR A 765 -7.79 14.58 33.74
CA TYR A 765 -8.11 13.35 34.47
C TYR A 765 -8.32 13.61 35.97
N ASP A 766 -7.45 14.40 36.62
CA ASP A 766 -7.59 14.76 38.03
C ASP A 766 -8.93 15.47 38.31
N ARG A 767 -9.29 16.44 37.47
CA ARG A 767 -10.58 17.15 37.57
C ARG A 767 -11.77 16.23 37.33
N GLY A 768 -11.71 15.37 36.31
CA GLY A 768 -12.77 14.41 36.00
C GLY A 768 -12.97 13.39 37.13
N LEU A 769 -11.88 12.85 37.68
CA LEU A 769 -11.91 11.87 38.78
C LEU A 769 -12.32 12.48 40.11
N ALA A 770 -12.16 13.79 40.31
CA ALA A 770 -12.73 14.50 41.46
C ALA A 770 -14.27 14.54 41.40
N LEU A 771 -14.86 14.55 40.21
CA LEU A 771 -16.31 14.56 39.99
C LEU A 771 -16.90 13.14 39.92
N ASP A 772 -16.20 12.21 39.26
CA ASP A 772 -16.54 10.78 39.24
C ASP A 772 -15.33 9.91 39.65
N PRO A 773 -15.18 9.64 40.95
CA PRO A 773 -14.11 8.79 41.45
C PRO A 773 -14.23 7.33 41.03
N THR A 774 -15.39 6.87 40.54
CA THR A 774 -15.66 5.46 40.26
C THR A 774 -15.19 5.01 38.87
N ASN A 775 -14.82 5.96 38.00
CA ASN A 775 -14.35 5.68 36.65
C ASN A 775 -12.98 4.99 36.62
N ALA A 776 -13.01 3.65 36.58
CA ALA A 776 -11.81 2.82 36.56
C ALA A 776 -10.92 3.09 35.33
N GLN A 777 -11.52 3.36 34.17
CA GLN A 777 -10.78 3.63 32.93
C GLN A 777 -9.98 4.93 33.02
N ALA A 778 -10.61 6.02 33.47
CA ALA A 778 -9.93 7.31 33.64
C ALA A 778 -8.81 7.23 34.69
N ARG A 779 -9.02 6.47 35.77
CA ARG A 779 -8.00 6.23 36.79
C ARG A 779 -6.80 5.47 36.20
N ASN A 780 -7.05 4.41 35.43
CA ASN A 780 -5.99 3.63 34.79
C ASN A 780 -5.21 4.46 33.77
N ASN A 781 -5.88 5.26 32.93
CA ASN A 781 -5.21 6.14 31.96
C ASN A 781 -4.33 7.19 32.67
N ARG A 782 -4.85 7.83 33.72
CA ARG A 782 -4.09 8.78 34.55
C ARG A 782 -2.87 8.13 35.22
N GLU A 783 -3.04 6.92 35.76
CA GLU A 783 -1.94 6.12 36.36
C GLU A 783 -0.85 5.85 35.31
N LYS A 784 -1.20 5.33 34.13
CA LYS A 784 -0.26 5.07 33.01
C LYS A 784 0.53 6.31 32.62
N LEU A 785 -0.17 7.42 32.45
CA LEU A 785 0.42 8.67 32.03
C LEU A 785 1.39 9.23 33.09
N SER A 786 1.05 9.09 34.37
CA SER A 786 1.94 9.45 35.48
C SER A 786 3.22 8.63 35.48
N ILE A 787 3.12 7.33 35.18
CA ILE A 787 4.25 6.40 35.12
C ILE A 787 5.14 6.72 33.92
N LYS A 788 4.56 6.85 32.71
CA LYS A 788 5.28 7.25 31.49
C LYS A 788 6.16 8.46 31.76
N ARG A 789 5.58 9.52 32.32
CA ARG A 789 6.28 10.77 32.60
C ARG A 789 7.36 10.64 33.68
N ALA A 790 7.13 9.82 34.69
CA ALA A 790 8.13 9.55 35.73
C ALA A 790 9.37 8.85 35.16
N LEU A 791 9.15 7.88 34.27
CA LEU A 791 10.20 7.17 33.55
C LEU A 791 10.99 8.11 32.63
N GLU A 792 10.31 9.00 31.90
CA GLU A 792 10.95 10.01 31.05
C GLU A 792 11.82 11.00 31.84
N LEU A 793 11.36 11.40 33.03
CA LEU A 793 12.08 12.35 33.89
C LEU A 793 13.16 11.69 34.76
N GLY A 794 13.27 10.36 34.77
CA GLY A 794 14.15 9.64 35.67
C GLY A 794 13.86 9.92 37.14
N LYS A 795 12.59 10.19 37.50
CA LYS A 795 12.17 10.52 38.86
C LYS A 795 11.25 9.44 39.43
N PRO A 796 11.37 9.10 40.72
CA PRO A 796 10.40 8.22 41.36
C PRO A 796 8.99 8.81 41.31
N VAL A 797 7.98 7.97 41.06
CA VAL A 797 6.56 8.35 41.15
C VAL A 797 5.84 7.52 42.18
N ALA A 798 5.16 8.19 43.10
CA ALA A 798 4.22 7.57 44.03
C ALA A 798 2.86 7.46 43.35
N LEU A 799 2.39 6.23 43.13
CA LEU A 799 1.04 5.92 42.70
C LEU A 799 0.17 5.78 43.95
N ALA A 800 -0.86 6.63 44.05
CA ALA A 800 -1.93 6.42 45.00
C ALA A 800 -2.76 5.23 44.51
N LEU A 801 -2.47 4.03 45.03
CA LEU A 801 -3.36 2.90 44.82
C LEU A 801 -4.61 3.13 45.68
N GLY A 802 -5.69 2.40 45.40
CA GLY A 802 -6.88 2.38 46.25
C GLY A 802 -6.57 1.86 47.67
N PRO A 803 -7.38 0.98 48.26
CA PRO A 803 -7.20 0.58 49.67
C PRO A 803 -5.85 -0.12 49.98
N ASP A 804 -5.05 -0.51 48.97
CA ASP A 804 -3.80 -1.28 49.10
C ASP A 804 -2.55 -0.44 49.46
N GLY A 805 -2.64 0.89 49.57
CA GLY A 805 -1.52 1.77 49.95
C GLY A 805 -0.61 2.25 48.80
N PRO A 806 0.32 3.20 49.01
CA PRO A 806 1.08 3.83 47.93
C PRO A 806 2.19 2.93 47.36
N LEU A 807 2.28 2.83 46.02
CA LEU A 807 3.38 2.16 45.30
C LEU A 807 4.33 3.20 44.70
N THR A 808 5.61 3.14 45.05
CA THR A 808 6.64 4.01 44.45
C THR A 808 7.34 3.26 43.30
N ILE A 809 7.26 3.81 42.09
CA ILE A 809 7.99 3.30 40.92
C ILE A 809 9.29 4.09 40.81
N ASP A 810 10.42 3.43 41.05
CA ASP A 810 11.77 3.95 40.83
C ASP A 810 12.26 3.52 39.42
N PRO A 811 12.55 4.47 38.51
CA PRO A 811 13.00 4.19 37.15
C PRO A 811 14.30 3.39 37.05
N ASP A 812 15.09 3.33 38.11
CA ASP A 812 16.38 2.62 38.18
C ASP A 812 16.29 1.28 38.94
N SER A 813 15.08 0.86 39.34
CA SER A 813 14.86 -0.38 40.09
C SER A 813 14.16 -1.46 39.27
N ALA A 814 14.84 -2.58 39.05
CA ALA A 814 14.24 -3.76 38.42
C ALA A 814 12.99 -4.25 39.18
N THR A 815 13.00 -4.16 40.50
CA THR A 815 11.85 -4.50 41.36
C THR A 815 10.67 -3.57 41.10
N SER A 816 10.89 -2.28 40.87
CA SER A 816 9.79 -1.35 40.55
C SER A 816 9.13 -1.68 39.21
N TYR A 817 9.90 -2.03 38.17
CA TYR A 817 9.31 -2.49 36.90
C TYR A 817 8.61 -3.85 37.01
N TYR A 818 9.10 -4.74 37.88
CA TYR A 818 8.40 -5.98 38.19
C TYR A 818 7.04 -5.73 38.83
N GLN A 819 6.98 -4.87 39.87
CA GLN A 819 5.72 -4.50 40.53
C GLN A 819 4.75 -3.79 39.57
N LEU A 820 5.29 -2.96 38.67
CA LEU A 820 4.52 -2.34 37.60
C LEU A 820 3.92 -3.39 36.65
N GLY A 821 4.72 -4.39 36.26
CA GLY A 821 4.27 -5.51 35.45
C GLY A 821 3.12 -6.30 36.08
N LEU A 822 3.22 -6.61 37.37
CA LEU A 822 2.16 -7.28 38.13
C LEU A 822 0.87 -6.45 38.16
N ARG A 823 1.00 -5.13 38.33
CA ARG A 823 -0.14 -4.22 38.32
C ARG A 823 -0.86 -4.22 36.97
N TYR A 824 -0.10 -4.19 35.88
CA TYR A 824 -0.68 -4.28 34.54
C TYR A 824 -1.38 -5.62 34.30
N LEU A 825 -0.79 -6.73 34.74
CA LEU A 825 -1.47 -8.04 34.68
C LEU A 825 -2.78 -8.06 35.48
N ARG A 826 -2.81 -7.46 36.68
CA ARG A 826 -4.04 -7.37 37.51
C ARG A 826 -5.13 -6.54 36.85
N ASN A 827 -4.76 -5.57 36.03
CA ASN A 827 -5.68 -4.71 35.29
C ASN A 827 -6.06 -5.28 33.90
N ASP A 828 -5.63 -6.51 33.57
CA ASP A 828 -5.81 -7.17 32.26
C ASP A 828 -5.11 -6.44 31.09
N GLU A 829 -4.00 -5.78 31.37
CA GLU A 829 -3.22 -4.98 30.41
C GLU A 829 -1.92 -5.69 30.02
N ALA A 830 -2.04 -6.82 29.33
CA ALA A 830 -0.92 -7.71 29.07
C ALA A 830 0.23 -7.08 28.24
N ASP A 831 -0.05 -6.20 27.28
CA ASP A 831 0.98 -5.49 26.48
C ASP A 831 1.85 -4.56 27.33
N ALA A 832 1.22 -3.81 28.24
CA ALA A 832 1.92 -2.92 29.16
C ALA A 832 2.75 -3.74 30.17
N ALA A 833 2.20 -4.88 30.62
CA ALA A 833 2.92 -5.81 31.47
C ALA A 833 4.18 -6.37 30.79
N VAL A 834 4.11 -6.77 29.52
CA VAL A 834 5.28 -7.24 28.75
C VAL A 834 6.36 -6.18 28.72
N THR A 835 6.00 -4.92 28.45
CA THR A 835 6.96 -3.82 28.37
C THR A 835 7.67 -3.61 29.71
N ALA A 836 6.92 -3.53 30.80
CA ALA A 836 7.49 -3.35 32.14
C ALA A 836 8.34 -4.56 32.57
N LEU A 837 7.85 -5.77 32.38
CA LEU A 837 8.55 -6.99 32.79
C LEU A 837 9.80 -7.26 31.94
N ARG A 838 9.78 -6.92 30.63
CA ARG A 838 10.99 -6.93 29.78
C ARG A 838 12.05 -5.99 30.32
N ARG A 839 11.67 -4.80 30.78
CA ARG A 839 12.60 -3.86 31.39
C ARG A 839 13.18 -4.43 32.68
N ALA A 840 12.35 -5.03 33.55
CA ALA A 840 12.80 -5.69 34.76
C ALA A 840 13.85 -6.79 34.49
N VAL A 841 13.60 -7.70 33.53
CA VAL A 841 14.55 -8.78 33.20
C VAL A 841 15.78 -8.28 32.43
N THR A 842 15.68 -7.17 31.71
CA THR A 842 16.86 -6.55 31.07
C THR A 842 17.78 -5.93 32.12
N MET A 843 17.21 -5.28 33.14
CA MET A 843 17.96 -4.67 34.24
C MET A 843 18.55 -5.72 35.19
N GLN A 844 17.78 -6.78 35.47
CA GLN A 844 18.22 -7.89 36.30
C GLN A 844 17.89 -9.24 35.63
N PRO A 845 18.79 -9.75 34.76
CA PRO A 845 18.58 -11.02 34.05
C PRO A 845 18.44 -12.27 34.95
N GLY A 846 18.72 -12.13 36.25
CA GLY A 846 18.54 -13.18 37.26
C GLY A 846 17.21 -13.11 38.02
N HIS A 847 16.31 -12.19 37.68
CA HIS A 847 15.04 -12.01 38.40
C HIS A 847 14.00 -13.06 37.97
N ASP A 848 14.02 -14.23 38.60
CA ASP A 848 13.20 -15.39 38.20
C ASP A 848 11.68 -15.11 38.19
N ALA A 849 11.17 -14.36 39.18
CA ALA A 849 9.76 -14.00 39.23
C ALA A 849 9.36 -13.08 38.07
N ALA A 850 10.25 -12.18 37.62
CA ALA A 850 9.96 -11.30 36.48
C ALA A 850 9.86 -12.11 35.17
N HIS A 851 10.71 -13.13 34.99
CA HIS A 851 10.59 -14.08 33.87
C HIS A 851 9.29 -14.89 33.94
N LEU A 852 8.89 -15.36 35.12
CA LEU A 852 7.61 -16.08 35.31
C LEU A 852 6.41 -15.23 34.89
N PHE A 853 6.32 -14.01 35.40
CA PHE A 853 5.21 -13.11 35.09
C PHE A 853 5.30 -12.53 33.68
N LEU A 854 6.50 -12.41 33.08
CA LEU A 854 6.64 -12.05 31.67
C LEU A 854 6.10 -13.16 30.76
N GLY A 855 6.37 -14.42 31.10
CA GLY A 855 5.75 -15.56 30.43
C GLY A 855 4.23 -15.56 30.56
N LEU A 856 3.69 -15.15 31.72
CA LEU A 856 2.25 -15.00 31.92
C LEU A 856 1.65 -13.89 31.05
N ALA A 857 2.33 -12.75 30.96
CA ALA A 857 1.92 -11.65 30.08
C ALA A 857 1.88 -12.09 28.61
N TYR A 858 2.90 -12.79 28.12
CA TYR A 858 2.89 -13.37 26.76
C TYR A 858 1.80 -14.44 26.58
N THR A 859 1.48 -15.21 27.61
CA THR A 859 0.39 -16.20 27.55
C THR A 859 -0.97 -15.52 27.38
N SER A 860 -1.22 -14.42 28.11
CA SER A 860 -2.44 -13.61 27.95
C SER A 860 -2.54 -12.98 26.56
N LEU A 861 -1.42 -12.64 25.91
CA LEU A 861 -1.38 -12.12 24.54
C LEU A 861 -1.48 -13.20 23.45
N GLY A 862 -1.48 -14.48 23.81
CA GLY A 862 -1.47 -15.59 22.84
C GLY A 862 -0.13 -15.81 22.13
N THR A 863 0.93 -15.07 22.51
CA THR A 863 2.29 -15.24 21.98
C THR A 863 3.01 -16.40 22.69
N TYR A 864 2.51 -17.62 22.45
CA TYR A 864 2.91 -18.82 23.18
C TYR A 864 4.39 -19.21 22.99
N ALA A 865 5.02 -18.86 21.87
CA ALA A 865 6.44 -19.13 21.63
C ALA A 865 7.35 -18.30 22.56
N ASP A 866 7.04 -17.02 22.75
CA ASP A 866 7.79 -16.15 23.66
C ASP A 866 7.52 -16.55 25.12
N ALA A 867 6.28 -16.92 25.46
CA ALA A 867 5.94 -17.45 26.78
C ALA A 867 6.76 -18.71 27.14
N GLU A 868 6.93 -19.64 26.20
CA GLU A 868 7.75 -20.86 26.38
C GLU A 868 9.20 -20.52 26.74
N VAL A 869 9.79 -19.53 26.07
CA VAL A 869 11.17 -19.08 26.33
C VAL A 869 11.29 -18.54 27.75
N GLU A 870 10.38 -17.67 28.17
CA GLU A 870 10.44 -17.02 29.47
C GLU A 870 10.17 -17.99 30.63
N TYR A 871 9.21 -18.91 30.48
CA TYR A 871 8.99 -19.94 31.49
C TYR A 871 10.19 -20.88 31.64
N ARG A 872 10.84 -21.27 30.53
CA ARG A 872 12.09 -22.04 30.60
C ARG A 872 13.21 -21.27 31.29
N ARG A 873 13.28 -19.95 31.08
CA ARG A 873 14.25 -19.09 31.75
C ARG A 873 13.97 -18.99 33.26
N ALA A 874 12.71 -18.82 33.66
CA ALA A 874 12.30 -18.85 35.06
C ALA A 874 12.65 -20.18 35.75
N ILE A 875 12.45 -21.32 35.05
CA ILE A 875 12.83 -22.67 35.53
C ILE A 875 14.37 -22.81 35.64
N ALA A 876 15.12 -22.30 34.66
CA ALA A 876 16.58 -22.37 34.69
C ALA A 876 17.17 -21.56 35.85
N LEU A 877 16.55 -20.42 36.19
CA LEU A 877 16.96 -19.57 37.32
C LEU A 877 16.51 -20.13 38.67
N ARG A 878 15.31 -20.71 38.75
CA ARG A 878 14.78 -21.37 39.94
C ARG A 878 14.23 -22.76 39.57
N PRO A 879 15.04 -23.83 39.70
CA PRO A 879 14.64 -25.19 39.31
C PRO A 879 13.44 -25.76 40.09
N ILE A 880 13.24 -25.31 41.33
CA ILE A 880 12.05 -25.63 42.15
C ILE A 880 11.05 -24.48 41.99
N ASN A 881 10.20 -24.57 40.97
CA ASN A 881 9.18 -23.58 40.64
C ASN A 881 7.95 -24.27 40.03
N PRO A 882 7.04 -24.82 40.87
CA PRO A 882 5.88 -25.58 40.39
C PRO A 882 4.94 -24.75 39.51
N GLU A 883 4.84 -23.44 39.76
CA GLU A 883 4.03 -22.51 38.95
C GLU A 883 4.57 -22.37 37.53
N ALA A 884 5.89 -22.18 37.37
CA ALA A 884 6.52 -22.10 36.05
C ALA A 884 6.32 -23.38 35.22
N TYR A 885 6.44 -24.55 35.85
CA TYR A 885 6.15 -25.82 35.18
C TYR A 885 4.67 -25.97 34.81
N ASN A 886 3.75 -25.52 35.67
CA ASN A 886 2.32 -25.55 35.37
C ASN A 886 1.97 -24.61 34.20
N TYR A 887 2.48 -23.37 34.18
CA TYR A 887 2.21 -22.45 33.08
C TYR A 887 2.90 -22.86 31.77
N LEU A 888 4.10 -23.44 31.83
CA LEU A 888 4.73 -24.04 30.66
C LEU A 888 3.89 -25.20 30.09
N GLY A 889 3.30 -26.01 30.97
CA GLY A 889 2.34 -27.03 30.58
C GLY A 889 1.12 -26.46 29.87
N LEU A 890 0.58 -25.34 30.37
CA LEU A 890 -0.56 -24.64 29.77
C LEU A 890 -0.23 -24.13 28.36
N VAL A 891 0.95 -23.55 28.18
CA VAL A 891 1.45 -23.12 26.86
C VAL A 891 1.52 -24.31 25.90
N TYR A 892 2.08 -25.44 26.32
CA TYR A 892 2.09 -26.65 25.49
C TYR A 892 0.68 -27.17 25.17
N TYR A 893 -0.25 -27.10 26.12
CA TYR A 893 -1.63 -27.51 25.90
C TYR A 893 -2.31 -26.64 24.83
N GLN A 894 -2.16 -25.31 24.89
CA GLN A 894 -2.72 -24.38 23.90
C GLN A 894 -2.10 -24.58 22.50
N GLN A 895 -0.83 -24.97 22.43
CA GLN A 895 -0.16 -25.35 21.20
C GLN A 895 -0.48 -26.79 20.73
N GLN A 896 -1.43 -27.49 21.38
CA GLN A 896 -1.81 -28.89 21.11
C GLN A 896 -0.67 -29.92 21.30
N ARG A 897 0.39 -29.54 22.04
CA ARG A 897 1.55 -30.38 22.37
C ARG A 897 1.29 -31.16 23.67
N TYR A 898 0.20 -31.92 23.71
CA TYR A 898 -0.34 -32.53 24.94
C TYR A 898 0.63 -33.44 25.69
N ARG A 899 1.51 -34.19 24.99
CA ARG A 899 2.52 -35.04 25.65
C ARG A 899 3.57 -34.21 26.42
N GLN A 900 3.95 -33.06 25.90
CA GLN A 900 4.89 -32.15 26.58
C GLN A 900 4.19 -31.45 27.74
N ALA A 901 2.90 -31.11 27.59
CA ALA A 901 2.07 -30.60 28.67
C ALA A 901 2.01 -31.59 29.84
N LEU A 902 1.73 -32.88 29.58
CA LEU A 902 1.75 -33.94 30.61
C LEU A 902 3.08 -34.00 31.37
N SER A 903 4.21 -33.90 30.65
CA SER A 903 5.54 -33.91 31.28
C SER A 903 5.74 -32.70 32.19
N ALA A 904 5.33 -31.51 31.76
CA ALA A 904 5.46 -30.28 32.53
C ALA A 904 4.56 -30.30 33.78
N TYR A 905 3.31 -30.73 33.65
CA TYR A 905 2.41 -30.85 34.81
C TYR A 905 2.88 -31.89 35.82
N ARG A 906 3.45 -33.03 35.39
CA ARG A 906 4.05 -34.00 36.30
C ARG A 906 5.22 -33.42 37.09
N GLN A 907 6.04 -32.57 36.47
CA GLN A 907 7.11 -31.86 37.17
C GLN A 907 6.57 -30.86 38.20
N ALA A 908 5.52 -30.10 37.86
CA ALA A 908 4.84 -29.22 38.82
C ALA A 908 4.30 -30.00 40.02
N ILE A 909 3.66 -31.16 39.79
CA ILE A 909 3.10 -32.04 40.82
C ILE A 909 4.21 -32.68 41.68
N ALA A 910 5.31 -33.12 41.06
CA ALA A 910 6.43 -33.70 41.79
C ALA A 910 7.07 -32.70 42.77
N GLN A 911 7.08 -31.41 42.40
CA GLN A 911 7.60 -30.33 43.24
C GLN A 911 6.60 -29.87 44.30
N ALA A 912 5.30 -29.87 43.97
CA ALA A 912 4.22 -29.49 44.87
C ALA A 912 3.06 -30.50 44.78
N PRO A 913 3.11 -31.60 45.56
CA PRO A 913 2.08 -32.64 45.51
C PRO A 913 0.66 -32.18 45.83
N GLY A 914 0.51 -31.06 46.54
CA GLY A 914 -0.78 -30.42 46.86
C GLY A 914 -1.30 -29.44 45.81
N TYR A 915 -0.60 -29.24 44.68
CA TYR A 915 -0.98 -28.21 43.69
C TYR A 915 -2.16 -28.67 42.82
N ALA A 916 -3.38 -28.52 43.36
CA ALA A 916 -4.61 -29.06 42.77
C ALA A 916 -4.83 -28.65 41.31
N VAL A 917 -4.52 -27.39 40.95
CA VAL A 917 -4.66 -26.87 39.57
C VAL A 917 -3.79 -27.64 38.57
N ALA A 918 -2.59 -28.09 38.95
CA ALA A 918 -1.73 -28.89 38.08
C ALA A 918 -2.33 -30.27 37.76
N TYR A 919 -3.08 -30.87 38.71
CA TYR A 919 -3.83 -32.11 38.47
C TYR A 919 -5.02 -31.91 37.54
N VAL A 920 -5.74 -30.78 37.64
CA VAL A 920 -6.81 -30.41 36.69
C VAL A 920 -6.26 -30.31 35.27
N ASN A 921 -5.14 -29.59 35.11
CA ASN A 921 -4.52 -29.40 33.79
C ASN A 921 -3.93 -30.70 33.22
N LEU A 922 -3.38 -31.56 34.08
CA LEU A 922 -2.94 -32.91 33.73
C LEU A 922 -4.11 -33.76 33.21
N ALA A 923 -5.26 -33.72 33.90
CA ALA A 923 -6.47 -34.44 33.52
C ALA A 923 -7.02 -33.96 32.17
N ALA A 924 -7.09 -32.64 31.95
CA ALA A 924 -7.52 -32.07 30.67
C ALA A 924 -6.62 -32.48 29.51
N SER A 925 -5.31 -32.62 29.75
CA SER A 925 -4.36 -33.12 28.76
C SER A 925 -4.54 -34.62 28.46
N HIS A 926 -4.89 -35.42 29.47
CA HIS A 926 -5.26 -36.83 29.27
C HIS A 926 -6.57 -36.97 28.48
N GLU A 927 -7.59 -36.14 28.73
CA GLU A 927 -8.82 -36.11 27.92
C GLU A 927 -8.54 -35.78 26.46
N ALA A 928 -7.70 -34.77 26.19
CA ALA A 928 -7.33 -34.39 24.82
C ALA A 928 -6.59 -35.51 24.06
N LEU A 929 -5.94 -36.42 24.78
CA LEU A 929 -5.28 -37.62 24.23
C LEU A 929 -6.18 -38.86 24.19
N GLY A 930 -7.45 -38.76 24.59
CA GLY A 930 -8.39 -39.88 24.66
C GLY A 930 -8.14 -40.86 25.81
N GLN A 931 -7.37 -40.46 26.83
CA GLN A 931 -6.95 -41.32 27.95
C GLN A 931 -7.90 -41.15 29.15
N SER A 932 -9.15 -41.60 28.98
CA SER A 932 -10.25 -41.34 29.93
C SER A 932 -10.01 -41.86 31.35
N ASP A 933 -9.44 -43.05 31.54
CA ASP A 933 -9.13 -43.60 32.88
C ASP A 933 -8.08 -42.75 33.61
N ALA A 934 -7.03 -42.31 32.91
CA ALA A 934 -5.98 -41.47 33.48
C ALA A 934 -6.47 -40.05 33.80
N ALA A 935 -7.37 -39.52 32.97
CA ALA A 935 -8.03 -38.24 33.23
C ALA A 935 -8.92 -38.29 34.47
N LEU A 936 -9.74 -39.35 34.60
CA LEU A 936 -10.62 -39.56 35.75
C LEU A 936 -9.83 -39.63 37.07
N GLU A 937 -8.73 -40.37 37.09
CA GLU A 937 -7.85 -40.45 38.26
C GLU A 937 -7.23 -39.08 38.60
N ALA A 938 -6.69 -38.37 37.61
CA ALA A 938 -6.11 -37.05 37.82
C ALA A 938 -7.12 -36.02 38.34
N TYR A 939 -8.38 -36.03 37.86
CA TYR A 939 -9.44 -35.17 38.40
C TYR A 939 -9.82 -35.51 39.85
N ARG A 940 -9.89 -36.82 40.21
CA ARG A 940 -10.12 -37.23 41.60
C ARG A 940 -9.01 -36.76 42.52
N GLN A 941 -7.76 -36.87 42.07
CA GLN A 941 -6.60 -36.35 42.80
C GLN A 941 -6.67 -34.82 42.98
N ALA A 942 -7.12 -34.08 41.96
CA ALA A 942 -7.34 -32.63 42.08
C ALA A 942 -8.36 -32.29 43.17
N LEU A 943 -9.53 -32.94 43.15
CA LEU A 943 -10.63 -32.69 44.08
C LEU A 943 -10.27 -33.10 45.53
N GLN A 944 -9.47 -34.16 45.70
CA GLN A 944 -8.97 -34.56 47.02
C GLN A 944 -8.08 -33.47 47.67
N ARG A 945 -7.39 -32.67 46.84
CA ARG A 945 -6.45 -31.63 47.31
C ARG A 945 -7.12 -30.28 47.49
N ASP A 946 -8.13 -29.98 46.67
CA ASP A 946 -8.95 -28.80 46.81
C ASP A 946 -10.43 -29.16 46.57
N ALA A 947 -11.17 -29.28 47.67
CA ALA A 947 -12.60 -29.60 47.67
C ALA A 947 -13.46 -28.46 47.07
N ASN A 948 -12.92 -27.26 46.88
CA ASN A 948 -13.64 -26.13 46.29
C ASN A 948 -13.66 -26.16 44.76
N LEU A 949 -12.96 -27.11 44.11
CA LEU A 949 -12.98 -27.31 42.66
C LEU A 949 -14.28 -27.97 42.20
N THR A 950 -15.43 -27.36 42.50
CA THR A 950 -16.77 -27.91 42.21
C THR A 950 -16.99 -28.21 40.72
N ALA A 951 -16.40 -27.41 39.83
CA ALA A 951 -16.42 -27.62 38.38
C ALA A 951 -15.73 -28.93 37.93
N VAL A 952 -14.84 -29.50 38.76
CA VAL A 952 -14.17 -30.78 38.49
C VAL A 952 -15.11 -31.97 38.75
N GLN A 953 -16.09 -31.84 39.67
CA GLN A 953 -17.03 -32.91 39.96
C GLN A 953 -17.85 -33.31 38.71
N GLU A 954 -18.34 -32.31 37.96
CA GLU A 954 -19.05 -32.56 36.70
C GLU A 954 -18.19 -33.25 35.63
N LYS A 955 -16.86 -33.06 35.67
CA LYS A 955 -15.92 -33.74 34.77
C LYS A 955 -15.74 -35.20 35.17
N ILE A 956 -15.63 -35.46 36.47
CA ILE A 956 -15.57 -36.82 37.05
C ILE A 956 -16.83 -37.60 36.69
N ASP A 957 -18.02 -37.04 36.92
CA ASP A 957 -19.29 -37.71 36.68
C ASP A 957 -19.49 -38.07 35.19
N ARG A 958 -19.17 -37.12 34.29
CA ARG A 958 -19.25 -37.35 32.84
C ARG A 958 -18.28 -38.42 32.35
N LEU A 959 -17.05 -38.43 32.86
CA LEU A 959 -16.06 -39.45 32.51
C LEU A 959 -16.43 -40.81 33.10
N GLY A 960 -16.97 -40.86 34.32
CA GLY A 960 -17.50 -42.07 34.95
C GLY A 960 -18.62 -42.71 34.12
N GLN A 961 -19.62 -41.91 33.72
CA GLN A 961 -20.70 -42.38 32.83
C GLN A 961 -20.17 -42.95 31.51
N ARG A 962 -19.20 -42.27 30.86
CA ARG A 962 -18.57 -42.76 29.62
C ARG A 962 -17.82 -44.07 29.80
N LEU A 963 -17.27 -44.31 30.99
CA LEU A 963 -16.52 -45.53 31.34
C LEU A 963 -17.40 -46.62 31.97
N GLY A 964 -18.69 -46.36 32.20
CA GLY A 964 -19.61 -47.27 32.87
C GLY A 964 -19.30 -47.49 34.35
N ARG A 965 -18.75 -46.48 35.04
CA ARG A 965 -18.32 -46.53 36.45
C ARG A 965 -18.91 -45.41 37.29
#